data_AF-A0A950TUQ5-F1
#
_entry.id   AF-A0A950TUQ5-F1
#
_cell.length_a   1.000
_cell.length_b   1.000
_cell.length_c   1.000
_cell.angle_alpha   90.00
_cell.angle_beta   90.00
_cell.angle_gamma   90.00
#
_symmetry.space_group_name_H-M   'P 1'
#
loop_
_entity.id
_entity.type
_entity.pdbx_description
1 polymer ?
#
loop_
_entity_poly.entity_id
_entity_poly.type
_entity_poly.pdbx_seq_one_letter_code
_entity_poly.pdbx_strand_id
1 'polypeptide(L)'
;MDAHAEATAWQFDGFVLDLHARALLHSNGEPAAIGARAFDILRVLIERRGGIVSKREIMDAVWPGLAVEENNLTVHISALRRVLDAGRAQGSCIQTIPGRGYRFLPQVARVGEADPIAPAITPVEDPLVSTPAQQDDHPVSRPRRWRPAGWIAAACALPTPPRLSIVVLPFQNLSGDAAQNYLADSITDDLTTELAYIADARVAARGSAYSYKGKSIDIRHIGRELGVRYVLEGSVRRTGDALQINAQLTSGETGMHLWSDRFDEPIADLAAGQEHVVERMRDQLEISLFGLESARSLRERPDNPDAFDLMLRARALRNLPPASERENQVLALLERALSLDPSSVYANTTVAYYLIARQPDANWGNFDDMERAEQLLNKARAIAPDSESVLNTTVWWLRSVERCPESMEAAQRAIQMAPHRIRAMTGIRNELAMCKTRNGFAEEAIELQKEVLQLNPRSPSKIFRYRHIGWNLVLLGKDEDAIKYLEQSLAMNAELERDTNWAYRLLAAAYARTGRTDEATRALAQADRFWPYDTVRGHGLNGSTSPVYAEQIRAYQAALRLAGERDHADEGADFGVPADNVLHSEFAGRTPTTAAPGVKTIRTPELVRLLADTKPLVLDAMTFSWGKSIPGAIGLKWSGLGGSLASTGQIRLREKMRELTGGNVSRPIVAVGWNSEHWDGRNLALRLVAMGYTNVYWYRGGREAWEVAELPETALSIAAW
;
A
#
# COMPACT_ATOMS: atom_id res chain seq x y z
N MET A 1 -14.84 21.64 -25.24
CA MET A 1 -16.26 21.23 -25.11
C MET A 1 -16.23 19.78 -24.68
N ASP A 2 -16.10 19.58 -23.37
CA ASP A 2 -15.99 18.26 -22.74
C ASP A 2 -17.39 17.65 -22.63
N ALA A 3 -17.61 16.57 -23.36
CA ALA A 3 -18.85 15.80 -23.29
C ALA A 3 -18.58 14.45 -22.64
N HIS A 4 -18.21 14.44 -21.35
CA HIS A 4 -18.40 13.30 -20.43
C HIS A 4 -18.25 13.79 -18.97
N ALA A 5 -19.13 14.70 -18.53
CA ALA A 5 -19.35 14.84 -17.08
C ALA A 5 -20.04 13.55 -16.61
N GLU A 6 -19.38 12.73 -15.78
CA GLU A 6 -20.00 11.58 -15.11
C GLU A 6 -21.26 12.03 -14.34
N ALA A 7 -22.36 11.29 -14.48
CA ALA A 7 -23.56 11.57 -13.72
C ALA A 7 -23.30 11.32 -12.23
N THR A 8 -23.74 12.23 -11.35
CA THR A 8 -23.60 12.06 -9.91
C THR A 8 -24.77 11.29 -9.29
N ALA A 9 -25.94 11.30 -9.95
CA ALA A 9 -27.10 10.51 -9.57
C ALA A 9 -28.03 10.21 -10.75
N TRP A 10 -28.75 9.08 -10.65
CA TRP A 10 -29.78 8.64 -11.61
C TRP A 10 -31.14 8.57 -10.93
N GLN A 11 -32.19 9.04 -11.59
CA GLN A 11 -33.57 9.00 -11.08
C GLN A 11 -34.45 8.10 -11.96
N PHE A 12 -35.26 7.23 -11.35
CA PHE A 12 -36.20 6.36 -12.03
C PHE A 12 -37.33 5.91 -11.07
N ASP A 13 -38.57 5.84 -11.55
CA ASP A 13 -39.74 5.29 -10.84
C ASP A 13 -39.79 5.52 -9.30
N GLY A 14 -39.61 6.78 -8.86
CA GLY A 14 -39.68 7.12 -7.43
C GLY A 14 -38.42 6.77 -6.62
N PHE A 15 -37.32 6.42 -7.27
CA PHE A 15 -36.01 6.19 -6.66
C PHE A 15 -34.94 7.12 -7.24
N VAL A 16 -33.91 7.38 -6.43
CA VAL A 16 -32.68 8.08 -6.80
C VAL A 16 -31.51 7.17 -6.45
N LEU A 17 -30.73 6.75 -7.46
CA LEU A 17 -29.46 6.06 -7.27
C LEU A 17 -28.35 7.12 -7.18
N ASP A 18 -27.89 7.40 -5.97
CA ASP A 18 -26.79 8.32 -5.71
C ASP A 18 -25.45 7.56 -5.84
N LEU A 19 -24.64 7.96 -6.82
CA LEU A 19 -23.36 7.29 -7.10
C LEU A 19 -22.24 7.77 -6.16
N HIS A 20 -22.38 8.95 -5.56
CA HIS A 20 -21.41 9.48 -4.61
C HIS A 20 -21.61 8.89 -3.22
N ALA A 21 -22.86 8.88 -2.74
CA ALA A 21 -23.22 8.30 -1.45
C ALA A 21 -23.38 6.76 -1.47
N ARG A 22 -23.30 6.14 -2.66
CA ARG A 22 -23.55 4.70 -2.90
C ARG A 22 -24.86 4.21 -2.27
N ALA A 23 -25.91 5.02 -2.38
CA ALA A 23 -27.21 4.75 -1.78
C ALA A 23 -28.31 4.74 -2.84
N LEU A 24 -29.27 3.83 -2.66
CA LEU A 24 -30.56 3.93 -3.32
C LEU A 24 -31.48 4.68 -2.36
N LEU A 25 -32.03 5.82 -2.79
CA LEU A 25 -32.97 6.62 -2.02
C LEU A 25 -34.35 6.51 -2.65
N HIS A 26 -35.39 6.53 -1.82
CA HIS A 26 -36.74 6.83 -2.26
C HIS A 26 -36.84 8.32 -2.63
N SER A 27 -37.82 8.71 -3.44
CA SER A 27 -38.04 10.10 -3.86
C SER A 27 -38.36 11.06 -2.70
N ASN A 28 -38.69 10.53 -1.51
CA ASN A 28 -38.85 11.28 -0.27
C ASN A 28 -37.51 11.53 0.48
N GLY A 29 -36.39 11.02 -0.04
CA GLY A 29 -35.06 11.14 0.55
C GLY A 29 -34.68 10.02 1.53
N GLU A 30 -35.57 9.07 1.82
CA GLU A 30 -35.27 7.95 2.74
C GLU A 30 -34.44 6.85 2.05
N PRO A 31 -33.42 6.27 2.71
CA PRO A 31 -32.64 5.18 2.14
C PRO A 31 -33.45 3.90 1.94
N ALA A 32 -33.41 3.36 0.73
CA ALA A 32 -33.89 2.02 0.41
C ALA A 32 -32.76 1.01 0.69
N ALA A 33 -32.98 0.11 1.65
CA ALA A 33 -31.96 -0.85 2.08
C ALA A 33 -31.66 -1.88 0.99
N ILE A 34 -30.53 -1.71 0.30
CA ILE A 34 -29.95 -2.69 -0.63
C ILE A 34 -28.50 -2.96 -0.23
N GLY A 35 -28.04 -4.21 -0.39
CA GLY A 35 -26.63 -4.55 -0.18
C GLY A 35 -25.73 -3.95 -1.26
N ALA A 36 -24.45 -3.73 -0.95
CA ALA A 36 -23.48 -3.08 -1.86
C ALA A 36 -23.39 -3.76 -3.23
N ARG A 37 -23.48 -5.10 -3.30
CA ARG A 37 -23.49 -5.84 -4.57
C ARG A 37 -24.79 -5.73 -5.34
N ALA A 38 -25.92 -5.64 -4.63
CA ALA A 38 -27.18 -5.32 -5.27
C ALA A 38 -27.13 -3.90 -5.88
N PHE A 39 -26.51 -2.94 -5.19
CA PHE A 39 -26.24 -1.60 -5.73
C PHE A 39 -25.36 -1.65 -7.00
N ASP A 40 -24.23 -2.36 -6.96
CA ASP A 40 -23.33 -2.46 -8.12
C ASP A 40 -24.01 -3.12 -9.34
N ILE A 41 -24.82 -4.16 -9.13
CA ILE A 41 -25.63 -4.78 -10.18
C ILE A 41 -26.64 -3.79 -10.76
N LEU A 42 -27.36 -3.07 -9.89
CA LEU A 42 -28.34 -2.08 -10.30
C LEU A 42 -27.69 -0.95 -11.12
N ARG A 43 -26.51 -0.48 -10.73
CA ARG A 43 -25.71 0.49 -11.47
C ARG A 43 -25.39 -0.02 -12.88
N VAL A 44 -24.83 -1.23 -13.01
CA VAL A 44 -24.50 -1.84 -14.32
C VAL A 44 -25.73 -1.96 -15.22
N LEU A 45 -26.88 -2.33 -14.65
CA LEU A 45 -28.14 -2.46 -15.38
C LEU A 45 -28.69 -1.10 -15.85
N ILE A 46 -28.58 -0.06 -15.02
CA ILE A 46 -29.03 1.30 -15.33
C ILE A 46 -28.14 1.97 -16.37
N GLU A 47 -26.82 1.82 -16.27
CA GLU A 47 -25.84 2.37 -17.22
C GLU A 47 -26.07 1.88 -18.65
N ARG A 48 -26.64 0.67 -18.80
CA ARG A 48 -26.98 0.07 -20.09
C ARG A 48 -28.34 0.52 -20.66
N ARG A 49 -29.05 1.46 -19.98
CA ARG A 49 -30.24 2.19 -20.45
C ARG A 49 -31.30 1.33 -21.17
N GLY A 50 -31.70 0.22 -20.56
CA GLY A 50 -32.70 -0.69 -21.15
C GLY A 50 -32.16 -1.74 -22.12
N GLY A 51 -30.85 -1.77 -22.34
CA GLY A 51 -30.16 -2.88 -23.00
C GLY A 51 -30.24 -4.19 -22.22
N ILE A 52 -30.04 -5.32 -22.92
CA ILE A 52 -29.84 -6.62 -22.25
C ILE A 52 -28.39 -6.67 -21.80
N VAL A 53 -28.17 -6.93 -20.52
CA VAL A 53 -26.84 -7.20 -19.96
C VAL A 53 -26.74 -8.69 -19.67
N SER A 54 -25.73 -9.33 -20.24
CA SER A 54 -25.52 -10.76 -20.05
C SER A 54 -25.10 -11.08 -18.62
N LYS A 55 -25.39 -12.30 -18.16
CA LYS A 55 -24.99 -12.73 -16.82
C LYS A 55 -23.47 -12.64 -16.64
N ARG A 56 -22.71 -13.03 -17.67
CA ARG A 56 -21.25 -12.92 -17.67
C ARG A 56 -20.79 -11.47 -17.54
N GLU A 57 -21.35 -10.53 -18.28
CA GLU A 57 -20.99 -9.12 -18.16
C GLU A 57 -21.27 -8.55 -16.77
N ILE A 58 -22.39 -8.93 -16.14
CA ILE A 58 -22.68 -8.52 -14.77
C ILE A 58 -21.67 -9.18 -13.81
N MET A 59 -21.36 -10.46 -14.01
CA MET A 59 -20.41 -11.18 -13.16
C MET A 59 -19.00 -10.60 -13.24
N ASP A 60 -18.53 -10.31 -14.45
CA ASP A 60 -17.20 -9.73 -14.72
C ASP A 60 -17.11 -8.29 -14.19
N ALA A 61 -18.20 -7.51 -14.24
CA ALA A 61 -18.24 -6.14 -13.74
C ALA A 61 -18.37 -6.04 -12.21
N VAL A 62 -19.12 -6.95 -11.58
CA VAL A 62 -19.45 -6.87 -10.14
C VAL A 62 -18.48 -7.72 -9.30
N TRP A 63 -17.98 -8.83 -9.83
CA TRP A 63 -17.03 -9.74 -9.16
C TRP A 63 -15.77 -10.00 -10.00
N PRO A 64 -14.97 -8.97 -10.32
CA PRO A 64 -13.81 -9.11 -11.21
C PRO A 64 -12.77 -10.07 -10.62
N GLY A 65 -12.41 -11.10 -11.40
CA GLY A 65 -11.36 -12.07 -11.06
C GLY A 65 -11.72 -13.07 -9.96
N LEU A 66 -13.00 -13.20 -9.60
CA LEU A 66 -13.47 -14.19 -8.62
C LEU A 66 -14.26 -15.33 -9.28
N ALA A 67 -14.07 -16.55 -8.79
CA ALA A 67 -14.94 -17.68 -9.12
C ALA A 67 -16.19 -17.67 -8.23
N VAL A 68 -17.23 -16.96 -8.65
CA VAL A 68 -18.53 -16.90 -7.95
C VAL A 68 -19.57 -17.70 -8.71
N GLU A 69 -20.38 -18.49 -8.02
CA GLU A 69 -21.49 -19.23 -8.63
C GLU A 69 -22.57 -18.28 -9.15
N GLU A 70 -23.14 -18.61 -10.32
CA GLU A 70 -24.19 -17.82 -10.98
C GLU A 70 -25.44 -17.63 -10.10
N ASN A 71 -25.68 -18.55 -9.16
CA ASN A 71 -26.77 -18.43 -8.19
C ASN A 71 -26.67 -17.16 -7.33
N ASN A 72 -25.47 -16.61 -7.14
CA ASN A 72 -25.27 -15.38 -6.37
C ASN A 72 -25.91 -14.17 -7.09
N LEU A 73 -25.77 -14.08 -8.41
CA LEU A 73 -26.41 -13.06 -9.23
C LEU A 73 -27.95 -13.13 -9.11
N THR A 74 -28.54 -14.32 -9.17
CA THR A 74 -30.00 -14.48 -9.03
C THR A 74 -30.53 -14.02 -7.67
N VAL A 75 -29.77 -14.18 -6.59
CA VAL A 75 -30.18 -13.71 -5.25
C VAL A 75 -30.17 -12.20 -5.17
N HIS A 76 -29.12 -11.53 -5.65
CA HIS A 76 -29.08 -10.07 -5.65
C HIS A 76 -30.14 -9.47 -6.58
N ILE A 77 -30.41 -10.09 -7.73
CA ILE A 77 -31.55 -9.69 -8.57
C ILE A 77 -32.88 -9.85 -7.83
N SER A 78 -33.04 -10.92 -7.04
CA SER A 78 -34.24 -11.13 -6.23
C SER A 78 -34.37 -10.11 -5.09
N ALA A 79 -33.26 -9.75 -4.43
CA ALA A 79 -33.22 -8.71 -3.42
C ALA A 79 -33.57 -7.33 -4.02
N LEU A 80 -33.00 -6.99 -5.18
CA LEU A 80 -33.34 -5.78 -5.93
C LEU A 80 -34.83 -5.74 -6.27
N ARG A 81 -35.40 -6.84 -6.80
CA ARG A 81 -36.84 -6.91 -7.09
C ARG A 81 -37.70 -6.69 -5.85
N ARG A 82 -37.31 -7.26 -4.70
CA ARG A 82 -38.08 -7.06 -3.45
C ARG A 82 -38.16 -5.60 -3.04
N VAL A 83 -37.13 -4.81 -3.32
CA VAL A 83 -37.08 -3.38 -2.99
C VAL A 83 -37.74 -2.54 -4.08
N LEU A 84 -37.37 -2.76 -5.35
CA LEU A 84 -37.80 -1.95 -6.49
C LEU A 84 -39.24 -2.22 -6.94
N ASP A 85 -39.73 -3.44 -6.73
CA ASP A 85 -41.08 -3.86 -7.12
C ASP A 85 -42.08 -3.77 -5.95
N ALA A 86 -41.64 -3.33 -4.77
CA ALA A 86 -42.51 -3.15 -3.61
C ALA A 86 -43.62 -2.14 -3.92
N GLY A 87 -44.88 -2.60 -3.93
CA GLY A 87 -46.05 -1.75 -4.19
C GLY A 87 -46.41 -1.55 -5.67
N ARG A 88 -45.74 -2.22 -6.62
CA ARG A 88 -46.12 -2.17 -8.05
C ARG A 88 -47.29 -3.11 -8.39
N ALA A 89 -48.24 -2.60 -9.17
CA ALA A 89 -49.39 -3.36 -9.65
C ALA A 89 -49.12 -4.18 -10.93
N GLN A 90 -48.13 -3.80 -11.75
CA GLN A 90 -47.76 -4.54 -12.97
C GLN A 90 -46.25 -4.50 -13.28
N GLY A 91 -45.67 -5.68 -13.57
CA GLY A 91 -44.31 -5.84 -14.09
C GLY A 91 -43.19 -5.66 -13.06
N SER A 92 -42.05 -6.34 -13.27
CA SER A 92 -40.82 -6.16 -12.48
C SER A 92 -39.91 -5.14 -13.15
N CYS A 93 -39.24 -4.28 -12.37
CA CYS A 93 -38.23 -3.33 -12.85
C CYS A 93 -37.09 -4.02 -13.61
N ILE A 94 -36.80 -5.27 -13.24
CA ILE A 94 -35.73 -6.06 -13.82
C ILE A 94 -36.37 -7.24 -14.54
N GLN A 95 -36.34 -7.23 -15.87
CA GLN A 95 -36.82 -8.33 -16.69
C GLN A 95 -35.72 -9.39 -16.85
N THR A 96 -36.05 -10.65 -16.61
CA THR A 96 -35.16 -11.77 -16.99
C THR A 96 -35.43 -12.17 -18.43
N ILE A 97 -34.38 -12.19 -19.26
CA ILE A 97 -34.44 -12.71 -20.63
C ILE A 97 -33.80 -14.10 -20.62
N PRO A 98 -34.58 -15.18 -20.76
CA PRO A 98 -34.06 -16.55 -20.70
C PRO A 98 -32.87 -16.77 -21.64
N GLY A 99 -31.79 -17.35 -21.12
CA GLY A 99 -30.56 -17.63 -21.87
C GLY A 99 -29.72 -16.41 -22.26
N ARG A 100 -30.19 -15.17 -22.03
CA ARG A 100 -29.48 -13.95 -22.47
C ARG A 100 -29.04 -13.03 -21.34
N GLY A 101 -29.78 -12.95 -20.23
CA GLY A 101 -29.40 -12.11 -19.08
C GLY A 101 -30.56 -11.30 -18.51
N TYR A 102 -30.29 -10.06 -18.12
CA TYR A 102 -31.24 -9.18 -17.47
C TYR A 102 -31.37 -7.83 -18.20
N ARG A 103 -32.54 -7.21 -18.09
CA ARG A 103 -32.83 -5.89 -18.66
C ARG A 103 -33.52 -5.03 -17.60
N PHE A 104 -33.08 -3.78 -17.45
CA PHE A 104 -33.76 -2.78 -16.64
C PHE A 104 -34.85 -2.09 -17.46
N LEU A 105 -36.10 -2.08 -16.98
CA LEU A 105 -37.24 -1.53 -17.73
C LEU A 105 -37.55 -0.05 -17.44
N PRO A 106 -37.40 0.47 -16.20
CA PRO A 106 -37.72 1.87 -15.93
C PRO A 106 -36.92 2.85 -16.79
N GLN A 107 -37.56 3.96 -17.17
CA GLN A 107 -36.88 5.06 -17.83
C GLN A 107 -36.02 5.79 -16.80
N VAL A 108 -34.74 5.98 -17.12
CA VAL A 108 -33.76 6.60 -16.21
C VAL A 108 -33.44 8.00 -16.70
N ALA A 109 -33.66 9.00 -15.84
CA ALA A 109 -33.26 10.38 -16.06
C ALA A 109 -32.00 10.72 -15.24
N ARG A 110 -31.17 11.62 -15.77
CA ARG A 110 -30.04 12.18 -15.02
C ARG A 110 -30.55 13.33 -14.16
N VAL A 111 -30.20 13.35 -12.87
CA VAL A 111 -30.54 14.49 -12.01
C VAL A 111 -29.72 15.71 -12.48
N GLY A 112 -30.39 16.71 -13.06
CA GLY A 112 -29.76 17.98 -13.51
C GLY A 112 -29.97 18.40 -14.98
N GLU A 113 -30.72 17.66 -15.79
CA GLU A 113 -31.11 18.09 -17.16
C GLU A 113 -32.63 18.28 -17.25
N ALA A 114 -33.05 19.48 -17.67
CA ALA A 114 -34.44 19.78 -18.02
C ALA A 114 -34.76 19.24 -19.43
N ASP A 115 -35.92 18.63 -19.59
CA ASP A 115 -36.42 18.01 -20.83
C ASP A 115 -36.29 18.93 -22.07
N PRO A 116 -35.80 18.41 -23.20
CA PRO A 116 -36.20 18.90 -24.51
C PRO A 116 -37.40 18.09 -25.03
N ILE A 117 -38.45 18.83 -25.36
CA ILE A 117 -39.69 18.39 -26.00
C ILE A 117 -39.47 17.89 -27.45
N ALA A 118 -40.20 16.81 -27.80
CA ALA A 118 -40.76 16.41 -29.12
C ALA A 118 -39.85 15.75 -30.20
N PRO A 119 -40.42 15.04 -31.22
CA PRO A 119 -41.84 14.87 -31.60
C PRO A 119 -42.33 13.42 -31.86
N ALA A 120 -43.66 13.32 -32.03
CA ALA A 120 -44.39 12.15 -32.48
C ALA A 120 -44.07 11.75 -33.94
N ILE A 121 -43.94 10.44 -34.20
CA ILE A 121 -44.09 9.86 -35.55
C ILE A 121 -44.93 8.58 -35.44
N THR A 122 -45.91 8.50 -36.34
CA THR A 122 -46.97 7.51 -36.56
C THR A 122 -46.49 6.11 -36.95
N PRO A 123 -47.31 5.05 -36.75
CA PRO A 123 -46.96 3.68 -37.09
C PRO A 123 -47.15 3.37 -38.58
N VAL A 124 -46.27 2.54 -39.13
CA VAL A 124 -46.37 1.94 -40.47
C VAL A 124 -46.44 0.42 -40.33
N GLU A 125 -47.59 -0.17 -40.66
CA GLU A 125 -47.75 -1.58 -41.11
C GLU A 125 -47.16 -1.69 -42.52
N ASP A 126 -46.56 -2.77 -43.05
CA ASP A 126 -46.81 -4.22 -43.06
C ASP A 126 -45.63 -4.84 -43.91
N PRO A 127 -45.54 -6.12 -44.37
CA PRO A 127 -46.04 -7.41 -43.88
C PRO A 127 -44.96 -8.53 -43.83
N LEU A 128 -45.36 -9.65 -43.21
CA LEU A 128 -44.97 -11.07 -43.38
C LEU A 128 -43.93 -11.45 -44.46
N VAL A 129 -42.90 -12.21 -44.04
CA VAL A 129 -42.29 -13.29 -44.84
C VAL A 129 -42.04 -14.52 -43.94
N SER A 130 -42.90 -15.53 -44.11
CA SER A 130 -42.69 -16.96 -43.85
C SER A 130 -41.67 -17.51 -44.87
N THR A 131 -40.74 -18.43 -44.61
CA THR A 131 -40.81 -19.88 -44.26
C THR A 131 -39.37 -20.46 -44.53
N PRO A 132 -39.04 -21.76 -44.38
CA PRO A 132 -39.45 -22.81 -43.44
C PRO A 132 -38.24 -23.53 -42.77
N ALA A 133 -38.59 -24.48 -41.90
CA ALA A 133 -37.71 -25.45 -41.25
C ALA A 133 -36.98 -26.42 -42.21
N GLN A 134 -35.78 -26.83 -41.82
CA GLN A 134 -35.14 -28.07 -42.26
C GLN A 134 -34.86 -28.95 -41.04
N GLN A 135 -35.50 -30.12 -41.03
CA GLN A 135 -35.18 -31.29 -40.23
C GLN A 135 -33.92 -31.95 -40.82
N ASP A 136 -32.93 -32.23 -39.98
CA ASP A 136 -31.93 -33.24 -40.26
C ASP A 136 -32.01 -34.35 -39.21
N ASP A 137 -32.38 -35.53 -39.71
CA ASP A 137 -32.41 -36.83 -39.07
C ASP A 137 -30.99 -37.35 -38.84
N HIS A 138 -30.62 -37.72 -37.60
CA HIS A 138 -29.56 -38.70 -37.37
C HIS A 138 -29.87 -39.64 -36.20
N PRO A 139 -29.49 -40.93 -36.30
CA PRO A 139 -30.16 -42.03 -35.60
C PRO A 139 -29.67 -42.31 -34.17
N VAL A 140 -30.63 -42.73 -33.35
CA VAL A 140 -30.50 -43.17 -31.96
C VAL A 140 -29.68 -44.47 -31.87
N SER A 141 -28.60 -44.45 -31.08
CA SER A 141 -27.90 -45.67 -30.61
C SER A 141 -28.14 -45.89 -29.11
N ARG A 142 -28.52 -47.13 -28.77
CA ARG A 142 -28.98 -47.58 -27.44
C ARG A 142 -27.85 -47.67 -26.40
N PRO A 143 -28.11 -47.50 -25.09
CA PRO A 143 -27.08 -47.52 -24.06
C PRO A 143 -26.62 -48.96 -23.74
N ARG A 144 -25.30 -49.12 -23.61
CA ARG A 144 -24.63 -50.38 -23.26
C ARG A 144 -24.62 -50.55 -21.74
N ARG A 145 -25.24 -51.63 -21.28
CA ARG A 145 -25.41 -52.04 -19.87
C ARG A 145 -24.04 -52.34 -19.22
N TRP A 146 -23.59 -51.52 -18.26
CA TRP A 146 -22.43 -51.81 -17.42
C TRP A 146 -22.86 -52.60 -16.17
N ARG A 147 -22.15 -53.69 -15.86
CA ARG A 147 -22.30 -54.47 -14.60
C ARG A 147 -21.15 -54.06 -13.66
N PRO A 148 -21.35 -53.99 -12.33
CA PRO A 148 -20.28 -53.61 -11.42
C PRO A 148 -19.38 -54.82 -11.12
N ALA A 149 -18.07 -54.64 -11.25
CA ALA A 149 -17.07 -55.48 -10.59
C ALA A 149 -16.63 -54.76 -9.31
N GLY A 150 -16.52 -55.53 -8.23
CA GLY A 150 -16.39 -55.04 -6.85
C GLY A 150 -15.18 -54.13 -6.60
N TRP A 151 -15.42 -53.09 -5.81
CA TRP A 151 -14.38 -52.24 -5.26
C TRP A 151 -14.12 -52.67 -3.82
N ILE A 152 -12.89 -53.12 -3.58
CA ILE A 152 -12.31 -53.26 -2.25
C ILE A 152 -12.28 -51.85 -1.64
N ALA A 153 -12.90 -51.69 -0.47
CA ALA A 153 -12.86 -50.46 0.30
C ALA A 153 -11.44 -50.21 0.82
N ALA A 154 -10.63 -49.49 0.05
CA ALA A 154 -9.51 -48.75 0.63
C ALA A 154 -10.11 -47.65 1.49
N ALA A 155 -9.80 -47.65 2.79
CA ALA A 155 -10.14 -46.57 3.70
C ALA A 155 -9.48 -45.28 3.17
N CYS A 156 -10.22 -44.48 2.42
CA CYS A 156 -9.83 -43.12 2.07
C CYS A 156 -9.64 -42.35 3.38
N ALA A 157 -8.39 -42.04 3.73
CA ALA A 157 -8.12 -40.97 4.68
C ALA A 157 -8.87 -39.73 4.18
N LEU A 158 -9.76 -39.16 5.01
CA LEU A 158 -10.47 -37.94 4.65
C LEU A 158 -9.43 -36.87 4.29
N PRO A 159 -9.59 -36.16 3.16
CA PRO A 159 -8.64 -35.13 2.75
C PRO A 159 -8.52 -34.10 3.87
N THR A 160 -7.29 -33.81 4.30
CA THR A 160 -7.04 -32.80 5.32
C THR A 160 -7.56 -31.46 4.82
N PRO A 161 -8.41 -30.75 5.60
CA PRO A 161 -8.92 -29.46 5.20
C PRO A 161 -7.79 -28.50 4.81
N PRO A 162 -7.96 -27.70 3.73
CA PRO A 162 -6.99 -26.68 3.32
C PRO A 162 -6.67 -25.74 4.49
N ARG A 163 -5.43 -25.23 4.57
CA ARG A 163 -4.96 -24.41 5.70
C ARG A 163 -5.83 -23.20 5.99
N LEU A 164 -6.08 -22.36 4.99
CA LEU A 164 -6.98 -21.21 5.13
C LEU A 164 -8.40 -21.54 4.66
N SER A 165 -9.00 -22.62 5.17
CA SER A 165 -10.38 -22.99 4.82
C SER A 165 -11.37 -22.56 5.90
N ILE A 166 -12.40 -21.81 5.50
CA ILE A 166 -13.37 -21.19 6.41
C ILE A 166 -14.79 -21.29 5.87
N VAL A 167 -15.79 -21.43 6.75
CA VAL A 167 -17.20 -21.20 6.44
C VAL A 167 -17.74 -20.07 7.31
N VAL A 168 -18.57 -19.20 6.74
CA VAL A 168 -19.36 -18.22 7.50
C VAL A 168 -20.78 -18.75 7.65
N LEU A 169 -21.15 -19.12 8.86
CA LEU A 169 -22.51 -19.55 9.16
C LEU A 169 -23.46 -18.35 9.21
N PRO A 170 -24.76 -18.54 8.88
CA PRO A 170 -25.76 -17.50 8.98
C PRO A 170 -25.78 -16.87 10.37
N PHE A 171 -25.51 -15.57 10.44
CA PHE A 171 -25.55 -14.81 11.69
C PHE A 171 -26.95 -14.86 12.29
N GLN A 172 -27.02 -14.91 13.62
CA GLN A 172 -28.29 -14.92 14.34
C GLN A 172 -28.82 -13.49 14.50
N ASN A 173 -30.10 -13.28 14.21
CA ASN A 173 -30.77 -12.03 14.55
C ASN A 173 -31.21 -12.07 16.03
N LEU A 174 -30.59 -11.21 16.85
CA LEU A 174 -30.91 -11.05 18.27
C LEU A 174 -31.66 -9.74 18.57
N SER A 175 -32.22 -9.08 17.54
CA SER A 175 -33.09 -7.90 17.70
C SER A 175 -34.51 -8.25 18.13
N GLY A 176 -34.93 -9.51 18.03
CA GLY A 176 -36.29 -9.97 18.36
C GLY A 176 -37.36 -9.67 17.30
N ASP A 177 -37.02 -8.92 16.26
CA ASP A 177 -37.89 -8.60 15.12
C ASP A 177 -37.46 -9.40 13.88
N ALA A 178 -38.33 -10.31 13.42
CA ALA A 178 -38.07 -11.14 12.25
C ALA A 178 -37.96 -10.32 10.94
N ALA A 179 -38.54 -9.12 10.89
CA ALA A 179 -38.38 -8.21 9.76
C ALA A 179 -36.93 -7.75 9.60
N GLN A 180 -36.09 -7.89 10.63
CA GLN A 180 -34.67 -7.51 10.61
C GLN A 180 -33.72 -8.66 10.26
N ASN A 181 -34.22 -9.85 9.92
CA ASN A 181 -33.39 -10.99 9.52
C ASN A 181 -32.50 -10.68 8.31
N TYR A 182 -32.90 -9.75 7.45
CA TYR A 182 -32.10 -9.31 6.32
C TYR A 182 -30.75 -8.72 6.75
N LEU A 183 -30.64 -8.07 7.92
CA LEU A 183 -29.39 -7.50 8.40
C LEU A 183 -28.36 -8.61 8.67
N ALA A 184 -28.78 -9.66 9.39
CA ALA A 184 -27.92 -10.79 9.68
C ALA A 184 -27.54 -11.58 8.41
N ASP A 185 -28.48 -11.74 7.49
CA ASP A 185 -28.21 -12.37 6.18
C ASP A 185 -27.23 -11.55 5.33
N SER A 186 -27.41 -10.23 5.28
CA SER A 186 -26.55 -9.31 4.53
C SER A 186 -25.11 -9.34 5.05
N ILE A 187 -24.91 -9.27 6.37
CA ILE A 187 -23.58 -9.41 7.00
C ILE A 187 -22.93 -10.77 6.69
N THR A 188 -23.71 -11.85 6.74
CA THR A 188 -23.22 -13.20 6.41
C THR A 188 -22.71 -13.25 4.96
N ASP A 189 -23.48 -12.70 4.03
CA ASP A 189 -23.18 -12.73 2.60
C ASP A 189 -21.97 -11.88 2.24
N ASP A 190 -21.95 -10.66 2.77
CA ASP A 190 -20.87 -9.71 2.54
C ASP A 190 -19.57 -10.28 3.10
N LEU A 191 -19.59 -10.84 4.32
CA LEU A 191 -18.38 -11.43 4.91
C LEU A 191 -17.91 -12.71 4.21
N THR A 192 -18.85 -13.55 3.73
CA THR A 192 -18.51 -14.72 2.90
C THR A 192 -17.76 -14.28 1.63
N THR A 193 -18.22 -13.18 1.03
CA THR A 193 -17.61 -12.61 -0.18
C THR A 193 -16.26 -11.98 0.13
N GLU A 194 -16.17 -11.19 1.21
CA GLU A 194 -14.95 -10.47 1.58
C GLU A 194 -13.81 -11.41 2.00
N LEU A 195 -14.12 -12.49 2.73
CA LEU A 195 -13.11 -13.50 3.09
C LEU A 195 -12.60 -14.27 1.87
N ALA A 196 -13.33 -14.30 0.76
CA ALA A 196 -12.88 -14.94 -0.48
C ALA A 196 -11.80 -14.13 -1.21
N TYR A 197 -11.60 -12.85 -0.85
CA TYR A 197 -10.50 -12.03 -1.34
C TYR A 197 -9.18 -12.27 -0.59
N ILE A 198 -9.20 -12.91 0.58
CA ILE A 198 -7.96 -13.28 1.28
C ILE A 198 -7.20 -14.25 0.39
N ALA A 199 -5.98 -13.85 -0.01
CA ALA A 199 -5.14 -14.68 -0.86
C ALA A 199 -4.92 -16.06 -0.23
N ASP A 200 -5.07 -17.10 -1.05
CA ASP A 200 -4.94 -18.51 -0.66
C ASP A 200 -6.05 -19.05 0.27
N ALA A 201 -7.05 -18.22 0.63
CA ALA A 201 -8.20 -18.67 1.41
C ALA A 201 -9.20 -19.47 0.57
N ARG A 202 -9.85 -20.45 1.21
CA ARG A 202 -10.93 -21.25 0.64
C ARG A 202 -12.18 -21.08 1.49
N VAL A 203 -13.14 -20.33 0.96
CA VAL A 203 -14.40 -20.08 1.65
C VAL A 203 -15.46 -21.07 1.16
N ALA A 204 -16.12 -21.76 2.09
CA ALA A 204 -17.22 -22.64 1.74
C ALA A 204 -18.39 -21.84 1.13
N ALA A 205 -19.02 -22.42 0.11
CA ALA A 205 -20.10 -21.76 -0.61
C ALA A 205 -21.26 -21.40 0.32
N ARG A 206 -21.85 -20.22 0.07
CA ARG A 206 -23.01 -19.70 0.80
C ARG A 206 -24.13 -20.72 0.92
N GLY A 207 -24.49 -21.38 -0.18
CA GLY A 207 -25.60 -22.34 -0.19
C GLY A 207 -25.41 -23.48 0.82
N SER A 208 -24.17 -23.97 0.97
CA SER A 208 -23.81 -24.99 1.95
C SER A 208 -23.93 -24.45 3.38
N ALA A 209 -23.44 -23.24 3.65
CA ALA A 209 -23.56 -22.60 4.97
C ALA A 209 -25.01 -22.36 5.39
N TYR A 210 -25.86 -21.92 4.45
CA TYR A 210 -27.27 -21.62 4.71
C TYR A 210 -28.10 -22.88 5.04
N SER A 211 -27.64 -24.07 4.66
CA SER A 211 -28.28 -25.33 5.03
C SER A 211 -28.29 -25.58 6.56
N TYR A 212 -27.41 -24.91 7.31
CA TYR A 212 -27.31 -24.96 8.76
C TYR A 212 -28.12 -23.86 9.47
N LYS A 213 -28.79 -22.94 8.74
CA LYS A 213 -29.54 -21.83 9.34
C LYS A 213 -30.61 -22.33 10.31
N GLY A 214 -30.60 -21.82 11.54
CA GLY A 214 -31.57 -22.17 12.59
C GLY A 214 -31.41 -23.59 13.14
N LYS A 215 -30.35 -24.31 12.78
CA LYS A 215 -30.05 -25.64 13.31
C LYS A 215 -28.93 -25.54 14.35
N SER A 216 -29.12 -26.21 15.50
CA SER A 216 -28.04 -26.40 16.47
C SER A 216 -27.28 -27.69 16.09
N ILE A 217 -26.14 -27.53 15.43
CA ILE A 217 -25.30 -28.64 14.96
C ILE A 217 -23.90 -28.46 15.54
N ASP A 218 -23.27 -29.57 15.91
CA ASP A 218 -21.88 -29.58 16.40
C ASP A 218 -20.93 -29.01 15.33
N ILE A 219 -20.18 -27.97 15.69
CA ILE A 219 -19.23 -27.29 14.81
C ILE A 219 -18.20 -28.26 14.22
N ARG A 220 -17.82 -29.31 14.97
CA ARG A 220 -16.90 -30.34 14.49
C ARG A 220 -17.49 -31.16 13.35
N HIS A 221 -18.80 -31.35 13.36
CA HIS A 221 -19.50 -32.01 12.26
C HIS A 221 -19.51 -31.11 11.01
N ILE A 222 -19.84 -29.82 11.17
CA ILE A 222 -19.84 -28.83 10.09
C ILE A 222 -18.44 -28.74 9.44
N GLY A 223 -17.38 -28.66 10.25
CA GLY A 223 -16.00 -28.61 9.76
C GLY A 223 -15.61 -29.83 8.92
N ARG A 224 -16.01 -31.04 9.36
CA ARG A 224 -15.76 -32.28 8.60
C ARG A 224 -16.60 -32.37 7.33
N GLU A 225 -17.88 -32.01 7.40
CA GLU A 225 -18.81 -32.11 6.26
C GLU A 225 -18.44 -31.14 5.14
N LEU A 226 -18.10 -29.90 5.50
CA LEU A 226 -17.72 -28.87 4.53
C LEU A 226 -16.22 -28.90 4.19
N GLY A 227 -15.42 -29.72 4.87
CA GLY A 227 -13.98 -29.81 4.66
C GLY A 227 -13.24 -28.52 4.99
N VAL A 228 -13.69 -27.80 6.02
CA VAL A 228 -13.12 -26.52 6.47
C VAL A 228 -12.47 -26.63 7.85
N ARG A 229 -11.38 -25.89 8.07
CA ARG A 229 -10.69 -25.82 9.37
C ARG A 229 -11.37 -24.87 10.35
N TYR A 230 -11.95 -23.80 9.83
CA TYR A 230 -12.48 -22.71 10.62
C TYR A 230 -13.97 -22.52 10.34
N VAL A 231 -14.74 -22.30 11.40
CA VAL A 231 -16.16 -22.01 11.33
C VAL A 231 -16.37 -20.66 12.00
N LEU A 232 -16.86 -19.69 11.24
CA LEU A 232 -17.23 -18.38 11.74
C LEU A 232 -18.73 -18.37 12.01
N GLU A 233 -19.10 -17.98 13.22
CA GLU A 233 -20.50 -17.78 13.61
C GLU A 233 -20.64 -16.46 14.36
N GLY A 234 -21.87 -15.97 14.48
CA GLY A 234 -22.08 -14.67 15.09
C GLY A 234 -23.53 -14.28 15.23
N SER A 235 -23.73 -13.07 15.74
CA SER A 235 -25.05 -12.49 15.97
C SER A 235 -25.07 -11.02 15.62
N VAL A 236 -26.20 -10.55 15.12
CA VAL A 236 -26.48 -9.14 14.87
C VAL A 236 -27.65 -8.70 15.75
N ARG A 237 -27.51 -7.58 16.43
CA ARG A 237 -28.55 -6.94 17.23
C ARG A 237 -28.62 -5.47 16.90
N ARG A 238 -29.81 -4.97 16.58
CA ARG A 238 -30.11 -3.54 16.49
C ARG A 238 -30.51 -3.02 17.86
N THR A 239 -29.92 -1.91 18.31
CA THR A 239 -30.28 -1.23 19.56
C THR A 239 -30.34 0.27 19.32
N GLY A 240 -31.56 0.82 19.18
CA GLY A 240 -31.76 2.21 18.80
C GLY A 240 -31.12 2.51 17.45
N ASP A 241 -30.14 3.43 17.47
CA ASP A 241 -29.36 3.88 16.32
C ASP A 241 -27.99 3.18 16.21
N ALA A 242 -27.78 2.02 16.82
CA ALA A 242 -26.54 1.24 16.68
C ALA A 242 -26.80 -0.24 16.34
N LEU A 243 -25.96 -0.79 15.47
CA LEU A 243 -25.87 -2.20 15.12
C LEU A 243 -24.72 -2.82 15.92
N GLN A 244 -25.03 -3.82 16.74
CA GLN A 244 -24.06 -4.62 17.48
C GLN A 244 -23.87 -5.95 16.78
N ILE A 245 -22.63 -6.25 16.39
CA ILE A 245 -22.25 -7.48 15.73
C ILE A 245 -21.25 -8.20 16.63
N ASN A 246 -21.57 -9.45 16.99
CA ASN A 246 -20.62 -10.34 17.64
C ASN A 246 -20.20 -11.40 16.63
N ALA A 247 -18.91 -11.65 16.51
CA ALA A 247 -18.37 -12.71 15.67
C ALA A 247 -17.39 -13.57 16.47
N GLN A 248 -17.41 -14.87 16.21
CA GLN A 248 -16.50 -15.81 16.80
C GLN A 248 -16.02 -16.86 15.80
N LEU A 249 -14.73 -17.17 15.89
CA LEU A 249 -14.04 -18.14 15.07
C LEU A 249 -13.78 -19.39 15.91
N THR A 250 -14.32 -20.52 15.46
CA THR A 250 -14.22 -21.80 16.15
C THR A 250 -13.45 -22.80 15.29
N SER A 251 -12.67 -23.66 15.94
CA SER A 251 -11.99 -24.77 15.28
C SER A 251 -13.00 -25.82 14.81
N GLY A 252 -13.06 -26.07 13.49
CA GLY A 252 -13.84 -27.17 12.91
C GLY A 252 -13.29 -28.56 13.25
N GLU A 253 -12.08 -28.66 13.78
CA GLU A 253 -11.46 -29.90 14.23
C GLU A 253 -11.80 -30.21 15.68
N THR A 254 -11.59 -29.24 16.57
CA THR A 254 -11.66 -29.44 18.03
C THR A 254 -12.97 -28.92 18.65
N GLY A 255 -13.69 -28.03 17.95
CA GLY A 255 -14.83 -27.29 18.51
C GLY A 255 -14.43 -26.18 19.48
N MET A 256 -13.13 -25.93 19.66
CA MET A 256 -12.63 -24.89 20.58
C MET A 256 -12.78 -23.50 19.98
N HIS A 257 -13.20 -22.56 20.81
CA HIS A 257 -13.21 -21.13 20.51
C HIS A 257 -11.79 -20.63 20.33
N LEU A 258 -11.50 -20.00 19.18
CA LEU A 258 -10.15 -19.52 18.84
C LEU A 258 -10.05 -18.00 18.92
N TRP A 259 -11.12 -17.30 18.55
CA TRP A 259 -11.17 -15.84 18.52
C TRP A 259 -12.61 -15.36 18.63
N SER A 260 -12.81 -14.19 19.23
CA SER A 260 -14.06 -13.45 19.17
C SER A 260 -13.80 -11.96 19.26
N ASP A 261 -14.64 -11.17 18.61
CA ASP A 261 -14.66 -9.73 18.75
C ASP A 261 -16.09 -9.19 18.61
N ARG A 262 -16.26 -7.95 19.07
CA ARG A 262 -17.53 -7.22 19.03
C ARG A 262 -17.33 -5.92 18.27
N PHE A 263 -18.28 -5.65 17.39
CA PHE A 263 -18.31 -4.47 16.55
C PHE A 263 -19.60 -3.71 16.83
N ASP A 264 -19.47 -2.46 17.29
CA ASP A 264 -20.59 -1.56 17.47
C ASP A 264 -20.53 -0.48 16.37
N GLU A 265 -21.60 -0.32 15.60
CA GLU A 265 -21.67 0.58 14.45
C GLU A 265 -22.91 1.48 14.48
N PRO A 266 -22.79 2.79 14.24
CA PRO A 266 -23.95 3.67 14.09
C PRO A 266 -24.81 3.32 12.86
N ILE A 267 -26.13 3.45 12.99
CA ILE A 267 -27.16 3.14 11.97
C ILE A 267 -27.44 4.33 11.04
N ALA A 268 -27.06 5.55 11.44
CA ALA A 268 -27.28 6.75 10.65
C ALA A 268 -26.73 6.65 9.21
N ASP A 269 -25.77 5.75 8.98
CA ASP A 269 -25.15 5.46 7.69
C ASP A 269 -25.30 3.97 7.28
N LEU A 270 -26.43 3.31 7.52
CA LEU A 270 -26.63 1.83 7.34
C LEU A 270 -25.92 1.18 6.13
N ALA A 271 -25.91 1.81 4.95
CA ALA A 271 -25.21 1.27 3.78
C ALA A 271 -23.68 1.43 3.86
N ALA A 272 -23.17 2.62 4.22
CA ALA A 272 -21.74 2.88 4.34
C ALA A 272 -21.13 2.25 5.62
N GLY A 273 -21.88 2.26 6.73
CA GLY A 273 -21.51 1.62 8.00
C GLY A 273 -21.46 0.09 7.90
N GLN A 274 -22.36 -0.53 7.11
CA GLN A 274 -22.30 -1.97 6.86
C GLN A 274 -21.04 -2.37 6.08
N GLU A 275 -20.66 -1.60 5.06
CA GLU A 275 -19.44 -1.86 4.30
C GLU A 275 -18.19 -1.74 5.19
N HIS A 276 -18.13 -0.68 6.01
CA HIS A 276 -17.02 -0.45 6.92
C HIS A 276 -16.85 -1.57 7.95
N VAL A 277 -17.95 -2.09 8.51
CA VAL A 277 -17.85 -3.12 9.55
C VAL A 277 -17.42 -4.46 8.99
N VAL A 278 -17.92 -4.86 7.83
CA VAL A 278 -17.54 -6.12 7.19
C VAL A 278 -16.05 -6.12 6.83
N GLU A 279 -15.55 -5.00 6.31
CA GLU A 279 -14.10 -4.83 6.04
C GLU A 279 -13.26 -4.93 7.31
N ARG A 280 -13.65 -4.23 8.40
CA ARG A 280 -12.95 -4.34 9.70
C ARG A 280 -12.98 -5.76 10.24
N MET A 281 -14.09 -6.47 10.07
CA MET A 281 -14.22 -7.88 10.44
C MET A 281 -13.28 -8.76 9.62
N ARG A 282 -13.24 -8.59 8.30
CA ARG A 282 -12.32 -9.30 7.39
C ARG A 282 -10.87 -9.10 7.82
N ASP A 283 -10.43 -7.87 8.04
CA ASP A 283 -9.04 -7.56 8.40
C ASP A 283 -8.65 -8.22 9.73
N GLN A 284 -9.52 -8.15 10.74
CA GLN A 284 -9.28 -8.76 12.05
C GLN A 284 -9.28 -10.30 11.98
N LEU A 285 -10.12 -10.87 11.12
CA LEU A 285 -10.15 -12.31 10.85
C LEU A 285 -8.90 -12.76 10.10
N GLU A 286 -8.44 -12.02 9.10
CA GLU A 286 -7.21 -12.32 8.35
C GLU A 286 -5.99 -12.36 9.29
N ILE A 287 -5.83 -11.34 10.14
CA ILE A 287 -4.76 -11.30 11.16
C ILE A 287 -4.82 -12.53 12.05
N SER A 288 -6.01 -12.88 12.53
CA SER A 288 -6.22 -14.01 13.44
C SER A 288 -5.94 -15.35 12.76
N LEU A 289 -6.42 -15.56 11.53
CA LEU A 289 -6.22 -16.78 10.75
C LEU A 289 -4.74 -17.02 10.45
N PHE A 290 -3.99 -15.99 10.06
CA PHE A 290 -2.55 -16.12 9.82
C PHE A 290 -1.78 -16.45 11.10
N GLY A 291 -2.14 -15.84 12.24
CA GLY A 291 -1.56 -16.19 13.53
C GLY A 291 -1.81 -17.65 13.92
N LEU A 292 -3.04 -18.13 13.75
CA LEU A 292 -3.44 -19.50 14.05
C LEU A 292 -2.72 -20.52 13.16
N GLU A 293 -2.67 -20.29 11.85
CA GLU A 293 -1.98 -21.19 10.92
C GLU A 293 -0.46 -21.13 11.08
N SER A 294 0.12 -19.98 11.45
CA SER A 294 1.54 -19.88 11.81
C SER A 294 1.87 -20.72 13.05
N ALA A 295 1.09 -20.59 14.13
CA ALA A 295 1.26 -21.38 15.35
C ALA A 295 1.09 -22.88 15.09
N ARG A 296 0.11 -23.26 14.26
CA ARG A 296 -0.10 -24.65 13.83
C ARG A 296 1.11 -25.15 13.04
N SER A 297 1.60 -24.37 12.07
CA SER A 297 2.77 -24.71 11.26
C SER A 297 4.01 -24.95 12.13
N LEU A 298 4.26 -24.08 13.12
CA LEU A 298 5.38 -24.24 14.06
C LEU A 298 5.28 -25.52 14.89
N ARG A 299 4.07 -25.93 15.27
CA ARG A 299 3.84 -27.16 16.05
C ARG A 299 3.92 -28.42 15.21
N GLU A 300 3.29 -28.43 14.04
CA GLU A 300 3.11 -29.63 13.21
C GLU A 300 4.29 -29.86 12.26
N ARG A 301 4.99 -28.79 11.86
CA ARG A 301 6.10 -28.84 10.88
C ARG A 301 7.26 -27.91 11.27
N PRO A 302 7.84 -28.04 12.48
CA PRO A 302 8.91 -27.13 12.92
C PRO A 302 10.10 -27.13 11.95
N ASP A 303 10.58 -28.32 11.57
CA ASP A 303 11.84 -28.48 10.83
C ASP A 303 11.67 -28.52 9.31
N ASN A 304 10.49 -28.97 8.83
CA ASN A 304 10.21 -29.16 7.40
C ASN A 304 8.93 -28.43 6.92
N PRO A 305 8.87 -27.09 7.03
CA PRO A 305 7.79 -26.30 6.46
C PRO A 305 7.86 -26.26 4.93
N ASP A 306 6.71 -26.28 4.26
CA ASP A 306 6.62 -25.97 2.83
C ASP A 306 6.60 -24.44 2.57
N ALA A 307 6.57 -24.03 1.30
CA ALA A 307 6.54 -22.61 0.94
C ALA A 307 5.36 -21.86 1.57
N PHE A 308 4.18 -22.49 1.61
CA PHE A 308 2.98 -21.86 2.16
C PHE A 308 3.03 -21.77 3.70
N ASP A 309 3.60 -22.76 4.39
CA ASP A 309 3.94 -22.70 5.82
C ASP A 309 4.86 -21.51 6.15
N LEU A 310 5.94 -21.33 5.37
CA LEU A 310 6.89 -20.24 5.55
C LEU A 310 6.25 -18.87 5.33
N MET A 311 5.39 -18.74 4.31
CA MET A 311 4.65 -17.49 4.06
C MET A 311 3.69 -17.14 5.19
N LEU A 312 2.97 -18.12 5.76
CA LEU A 312 2.07 -17.88 6.89
C LEU A 312 2.84 -17.43 8.15
N ARG A 313 4.01 -18.03 8.42
CA ARG A 313 4.90 -17.57 9.51
C ARG A 313 5.38 -16.13 9.29
N ALA A 314 5.79 -15.80 8.07
CA ALA A 314 6.19 -14.45 7.71
C ALA A 314 5.04 -13.44 7.86
N ARG A 315 3.82 -13.78 7.40
CA ARG A 315 2.61 -12.95 7.54
C ARG A 315 2.29 -12.67 9.02
N ALA A 316 2.35 -13.68 9.88
CA ALA A 316 2.12 -13.53 11.31
C ALA A 316 3.14 -12.58 11.97
N LEU A 317 4.43 -12.69 11.62
CA LEU A 317 5.46 -11.77 12.12
C LEU A 317 5.22 -10.32 11.68
N ARG A 318 4.76 -10.11 10.44
CA ARG A 318 4.43 -8.78 9.90
C ARG A 318 3.22 -8.10 10.56
N ASN A 319 2.37 -8.85 11.24
CA ASN A 319 1.21 -8.31 11.96
C ASN A 319 1.59 -7.74 13.34
N LEU A 320 2.81 -7.97 13.79
CA LEU A 320 3.35 -7.39 15.02
C LEU A 320 4.00 -6.02 14.73
N PRO A 321 4.27 -5.15 15.73
CA PRO A 321 4.93 -3.84 15.52
C PRO A 321 6.23 -3.94 14.71
N PRO A 322 6.73 -2.94 13.98
CA PRO A 322 8.01 -3.07 13.29
C PRO A 322 9.22 -3.27 14.25
N ALA A 323 10.22 -4.07 13.87
CA ALA A 323 11.53 -4.17 14.53
C ALA A 323 12.55 -4.87 13.63
N SER A 324 13.80 -4.39 13.59
CA SER A 324 14.84 -4.85 12.64
C SER A 324 15.10 -6.36 12.68
N GLU A 325 15.16 -6.95 13.88
CA GLU A 325 15.35 -8.40 14.04
C GLU A 325 14.19 -9.21 13.41
N ARG A 326 12.95 -8.73 13.56
CA ARG A 326 11.79 -9.38 12.95
C ARG A 326 11.75 -9.20 11.45
N GLU A 327 12.18 -8.07 10.92
CA GLU A 327 12.30 -7.85 9.47
C GLU A 327 13.31 -8.83 8.85
N ASN A 328 14.44 -9.07 9.52
CA ASN A 328 15.42 -10.07 9.10
C ASN A 328 14.85 -11.49 9.12
N GLN A 329 14.09 -11.86 10.16
CA GLN A 329 13.42 -13.16 10.24
C GLN A 329 12.37 -13.34 9.13
N VAL A 330 11.57 -12.31 8.86
CA VAL A 330 10.59 -12.32 7.76
C VAL A 330 11.28 -12.54 6.43
N LEU A 331 12.38 -11.83 6.16
CA LEU A 331 13.13 -12.00 4.93
C LEU A 331 13.67 -13.43 4.80
N ALA A 332 14.30 -13.97 5.85
CA ALA A 332 14.85 -15.33 5.84
C ALA A 332 13.79 -16.40 5.55
N LEU A 333 12.59 -16.26 6.12
CA LEU A 333 11.46 -17.16 5.85
C LEU A 333 11.02 -17.10 4.38
N LEU A 334 10.89 -15.89 3.83
CA LEU A 334 10.40 -15.69 2.46
C LEU A 334 11.44 -16.05 1.40
N GLU A 335 12.73 -15.86 1.67
CA GLU A 335 13.82 -16.36 0.83
C GLU A 335 13.76 -17.88 0.71
N ARG A 336 13.58 -18.57 1.84
CA ARG A 336 13.38 -20.02 1.84
C ARG A 336 12.09 -20.40 1.11
N ALA A 337 11.01 -19.63 1.25
CA ALA A 337 9.77 -19.87 0.51
C ALA A 337 9.99 -19.74 -1.01
N LEU A 338 10.72 -18.72 -1.48
CA LEU A 338 11.06 -18.54 -2.90
C LEU A 338 11.98 -19.64 -3.44
N SER A 339 12.83 -20.24 -2.60
CA SER A 339 13.63 -21.41 -3.01
C SER A 339 12.77 -22.66 -3.27
N LEU A 340 11.61 -22.77 -2.62
CA LEU A 340 10.68 -23.88 -2.78
C LEU A 340 9.61 -23.60 -3.85
N ASP A 341 9.14 -22.35 -3.94
CA ASP A 341 8.20 -21.87 -4.94
C ASP A 341 8.61 -20.48 -5.45
N PRO A 342 9.38 -20.42 -6.55
CA PRO A 342 9.79 -19.15 -7.16
C PRO A 342 8.64 -18.33 -7.74
N SER A 343 7.45 -18.93 -7.94
CA SER A 343 6.29 -18.30 -8.57
C SER A 343 5.39 -17.57 -7.58
N SER A 344 5.65 -17.69 -6.27
CA SER A 344 4.85 -17.04 -5.25
C SER A 344 4.86 -15.51 -5.39
N VAL A 345 3.72 -14.94 -5.80
CA VAL A 345 3.53 -13.49 -5.93
C VAL A 345 3.77 -12.79 -4.60
N TYR A 346 3.22 -13.33 -3.51
CA TYR A 346 3.38 -12.76 -2.17
C TYR A 346 4.84 -12.74 -1.69
N ALA A 347 5.57 -13.83 -1.89
CA ALA A 347 6.97 -13.89 -1.47
C ALA A 347 7.85 -12.97 -2.32
N ASN A 348 7.64 -12.93 -3.64
CA ASN A 348 8.36 -12.02 -4.54
C ASN A 348 8.14 -10.54 -4.14
N THR A 349 6.88 -10.12 -3.97
CA THR A 349 6.55 -8.72 -3.64
C THR A 349 6.99 -8.33 -2.24
N THR A 350 6.95 -9.23 -1.28
CA THR A 350 7.35 -8.95 0.11
C THR A 350 8.86 -8.95 0.30
N VAL A 351 9.61 -9.84 -0.38
CA VAL A 351 11.08 -9.75 -0.41
C VAL A 351 11.50 -8.45 -1.06
N ALA A 352 10.95 -8.11 -2.22
CA ALA A 352 11.21 -6.81 -2.88
C ALA A 352 10.90 -5.62 -1.95
N TYR A 353 9.77 -5.65 -1.23
CA TYR A 353 9.41 -4.66 -0.21
C TYR A 353 10.55 -4.50 0.81
N TYR A 354 11.06 -5.57 1.43
CA TYR A 354 12.12 -5.45 2.44
C TYR A 354 13.49 -5.06 1.86
N LEU A 355 13.81 -5.45 0.62
CA LEU A 355 15.03 -4.98 -0.05
C LEU A 355 14.96 -3.45 -0.27
N ILE A 356 13.80 -2.93 -0.68
CA ILE A 356 13.55 -1.48 -0.77
C ILE A 356 13.64 -0.83 0.61
N ALA A 357 13.08 -1.47 1.64
CA ALA A 357 13.06 -0.99 3.01
C ALA A 357 14.45 -0.82 3.63
N ARG A 358 15.45 -1.59 3.18
CA ARG A 358 16.85 -1.58 3.67
C ARG A 358 17.72 -0.46 3.11
N GLN A 359 17.19 0.36 2.19
CA GLN A 359 17.79 1.62 1.74
C GLN A 359 18.34 2.54 2.86
N PRO A 360 17.73 2.64 4.05
CA PRO A 360 18.24 3.39 5.20
C PRO A 360 19.59 2.94 5.73
N ASP A 361 20.09 1.74 5.43
CA ASP A 361 21.30 1.19 6.05
C ASP A 361 22.53 1.31 5.13
N ALA A 362 22.65 2.45 4.44
CA ALA A 362 23.91 3.08 4.01
C ALA A 362 25.03 2.24 3.37
N ASN A 363 24.77 1.03 2.87
CA ASN A 363 25.84 0.19 2.34
C ASN A 363 26.01 0.41 0.83
N TRP A 364 27.26 0.62 0.44
CA TRP A 364 27.70 0.54 -0.94
C TRP A 364 27.35 -0.82 -1.53
N GLY A 365 26.65 -0.80 -2.66
CA GLY A 365 26.24 -2.03 -3.34
C GLY A 365 24.79 -2.42 -3.13
N ASN A 366 23.97 -1.60 -2.45
CA ASN A 366 22.50 -1.79 -2.42
C ASN A 366 21.83 -1.67 -3.82
N PHE A 367 22.62 -1.37 -4.86
CA PHE A 367 22.20 -1.51 -6.26
C PHE A 367 21.75 -2.94 -6.56
N ASP A 368 22.43 -3.94 -6.00
CA ASP A 368 22.10 -5.34 -6.24
C ASP A 368 20.74 -5.69 -5.61
N ASP A 369 20.44 -5.14 -4.43
CA ASP A 369 19.13 -5.28 -3.77
C ASP A 369 18.03 -4.53 -4.52
N MET A 370 18.29 -3.34 -5.07
CA MET A 370 17.30 -2.61 -5.88
C MET A 370 17.02 -3.28 -7.22
N GLU A 371 18.08 -3.74 -7.88
CA GLU A 371 17.98 -4.52 -9.12
C GLU A 371 17.23 -5.83 -8.85
N ARG A 372 17.55 -6.50 -7.74
CA ARG A 372 16.84 -7.71 -7.31
C ARG A 372 15.38 -7.42 -6.94
N ALA A 373 15.09 -6.32 -6.24
CA ALA A 373 13.74 -5.91 -5.93
C ALA A 373 12.93 -5.68 -7.22
N GLU A 374 13.50 -5.00 -8.22
CA GLU A 374 12.89 -4.81 -9.53
C GLU A 374 12.66 -6.15 -10.25
N GLN A 375 13.64 -7.06 -10.25
CA GLN A 375 13.50 -8.39 -10.86
C GLN A 375 12.37 -9.21 -10.21
N LEU A 376 12.32 -9.25 -8.87
CA LEU A 376 11.28 -9.95 -8.12
C LEU A 376 9.90 -9.32 -8.38
N LEU A 377 9.82 -7.99 -8.40
CA LEU A 377 8.59 -7.28 -8.70
C LEU A 377 8.12 -7.55 -10.14
N ASN A 378 9.03 -7.59 -11.11
CA ASN A 378 8.73 -7.94 -12.51
C ASN A 378 8.19 -9.37 -12.65
N LYS A 379 8.78 -10.33 -11.93
CA LYS A 379 8.27 -11.71 -11.87
C LYS A 379 6.85 -11.76 -11.32
N ALA A 380 6.62 -11.11 -10.18
CA ALA A 380 5.29 -11.06 -9.56
C ALA A 380 4.25 -10.41 -10.49
N ARG A 381 4.63 -9.31 -11.15
CA ARG A 381 3.78 -8.58 -12.10
C ARG A 381 3.45 -9.41 -13.35
N ALA A 382 4.35 -10.28 -13.80
CA ALA A 382 4.07 -11.17 -14.93
C ALA A 382 3.01 -12.23 -14.60
N ILE A 383 2.85 -12.59 -13.31
CA ILE A 383 1.90 -13.61 -12.85
C ILE A 383 0.55 -12.96 -12.49
N ALA A 384 0.58 -11.85 -11.74
CA ALA A 384 -0.61 -11.19 -11.24
C ALA A 384 -0.44 -9.66 -11.28
N PRO A 385 -0.54 -9.03 -12.47
CA PRO A 385 -0.25 -7.60 -12.64
C PRO A 385 -1.15 -6.68 -11.82
N ASP A 386 -2.41 -7.10 -11.63
CA ASP A 386 -3.41 -6.34 -10.87
C ASP A 386 -3.52 -6.80 -9.40
N SER A 387 -2.57 -7.62 -8.93
CA SER A 387 -2.51 -8.01 -7.51
C SER A 387 -2.22 -6.79 -6.64
N GLU A 388 -2.95 -6.67 -5.54
CA GLU A 388 -2.74 -5.63 -4.52
C GLU A 388 -1.28 -5.53 -4.05
N SER A 389 -0.64 -6.67 -3.79
CA SER A 389 0.75 -6.71 -3.33
C SER A 389 1.73 -6.19 -4.40
N VAL A 390 1.44 -6.43 -5.68
CA VAL A 390 2.26 -5.95 -6.81
C VAL A 390 2.11 -4.44 -6.95
N LEU A 391 0.87 -3.93 -6.95
CA LEU A 391 0.60 -2.51 -7.04
C LEU A 391 1.24 -1.74 -5.88
N ASN A 392 1.09 -2.23 -4.64
CA ASN A 392 1.67 -1.60 -3.46
C ASN A 392 3.19 -1.52 -3.52
N THR A 393 3.87 -2.63 -3.81
CA THR A 393 5.33 -2.65 -3.90
C THR A 393 5.83 -1.84 -5.10
N THR A 394 5.07 -1.77 -6.20
CA THR A 394 5.42 -0.95 -7.38
C THR A 394 5.45 0.53 -7.05
N VAL A 395 4.40 1.04 -6.39
CA VAL A 395 4.35 2.45 -5.98
C VAL A 395 5.53 2.77 -5.06
N TRP A 396 5.83 1.89 -4.11
CA TRP A 396 6.96 2.12 -3.21
C TRP A 396 8.32 2.08 -3.91
N TRP A 397 8.51 1.12 -4.83
CA TRP A 397 9.72 1.02 -5.64
C TRP A 397 9.92 2.27 -6.47
N LEU A 398 8.89 2.73 -7.20
CA LEU A 398 8.94 3.95 -8.02
C LEU A 398 9.36 5.17 -7.20
N ARG A 399 8.77 5.37 -6.01
CA ARG A 399 9.20 6.46 -5.12
C ARG A 399 10.66 6.31 -4.68
N SER A 400 11.10 5.09 -4.35
CA SER A 400 12.45 4.82 -3.84
C SER A 400 13.53 5.04 -4.91
N VAL A 401 13.17 4.90 -6.18
CA VAL A 401 14.02 5.29 -7.33
C VAL A 401 13.70 6.70 -7.86
N GLU A 402 13.09 7.55 -7.02
CA GLU A 402 12.81 8.98 -7.29
C GLU A 402 11.85 9.28 -8.45
N ARG A 403 11.10 8.29 -8.91
CA ARG A 403 10.05 8.42 -9.93
C ARG A 403 8.71 8.78 -9.28
N CYS A 404 8.69 9.82 -8.44
CA CYS A 404 7.49 10.25 -7.71
C CYS A 404 6.29 10.57 -8.63
N PRO A 405 6.43 11.24 -9.80
CA PRO A 405 5.31 11.47 -10.71
C PRO A 405 4.62 10.17 -11.14
N GLU A 406 5.40 9.16 -11.53
CA GLU A 406 4.89 7.85 -11.93
C GLU A 406 4.31 7.07 -10.74
N SER A 407 4.94 7.20 -9.56
CA SER A 407 4.42 6.65 -8.31
C SER A 407 3.04 7.24 -7.98
N MET A 408 2.84 8.54 -8.18
CA MET A 408 1.55 9.20 -7.91
C MET A 408 0.48 8.72 -8.89
N GLU A 409 0.79 8.62 -10.18
CA GLU A 409 -0.16 8.10 -11.18
C GLU A 409 -0.53 6.64 -10.88
N ALA A 410 0.46 5.79 -10.61
CA ALA A 410 0.24 4.39 -10.28
C ALA A 410 -0.60 4.24 -8.99
N ALA A 411 -0.31 5.05 -7.97
CA ALA A 411 -1.08 5.06 -6.73
C ALA A 411 -2.53 5.50 -6.95
N GLN A 412 -2.76 6.55 -7.72
CA GLN A 412 -4.10 7.08 -8.00
C GLN A 412 -4.92 6.08 -8.83
N ARG A 413 -4.32 5.49 -9.87
CA ARG A 413 -4.96 4.46 -10.70
C ARG A 413 -5.31 3.25 -9.86
N ALA A 414 -4.38 2.80 -9.00
CA ALA A 414 -4.68 1.74 -8.06
C ALA A 414 -5.93 2.12 -7.27
N ILE A 415 -5.92 3.21 -6.49
CA ILE A 415 -7.05 3.66 -5.66
C ILE A 415 -8.39 3.67 -6.41
N GLN A 416 -8.41 4.08 -7.68
CA GLN A 416 -9.62 4.07 -8.53
C GLN A 416 -10.08 2.67 -8.95
N MET A 417 -9.16 1.74 -9.25
CA MET A 417 -9.51 0.41 -9.77
C MET A 417 -10.24 -0.47 -8.76
N ALA A 418 -9.99 -0.29 -7.47
CA ALA A 418 -10.66 -1.09 -6.47
C ALA A 418 -10.84 -0.29 -5.15
N PRO A 419 -11.76 0.70 -5.11
CA PRO A 419 -11.93 1.61 -3.98
C PRO A 419 -12.14 0.86 -2.64
N HIS A 420 -12.87 -0.26 -2.70
CA HIS A 420 -13.19 -1.14 -1.56
C HIS A 420 -12.06 -2.12 -1.19
N ARG A 421 -11.29 -2.64 -2.16
CA ARG A 421 -10.09 -3.47 -1.89
C ARG A 421 -8.91 -2.64 -1.37
N ILE A 422 -8.73 -1.43 -1.92
CA ILE A 422 -7.55 -0.60 -1.70
C ILE A 422 -7.61 0.17 -0.38
N ARG A 423 -8.74 0.07 0.31
CA ARG A 423 -8.87 0.38 1.72
C ARG A 423 -7.91 -0.42 2.62
N ALA A 424 -7.60 -1.67 2.26
CA ALA A 424 -6.56 -2.47 2.93
C ALA A 424 -5.13 -1.95 2.68
N MET A 425 -4.92 -1.22 1.59
CA MET A 425 -3.60 -0.73 1.15
C MET A 425 -3.28 0.65 1.71
N THR A 426 -3.15 0.71 3.05
CA THR A 426 -2.60 1.88 3.75
C THR A 426 -1.21 2.29 3.22
N GLY A 427 -0.49 1.37 2.58
CA GLY A 427 0.81 1.61 1.91
C GLY A 427 0.68 2.53 0.70
N ILE A 428 -0.19 2.24 -0.27
CA ILE A 428 -0.33 3.09 -1.48
C ILE A 428 -0.72 4.52 -1.13
N ARG A 429 -1.73 4.71 -0.26
CA ARG A 429 -2.12 6.05 0.19
C ARG A 429 -0.98 6.75 0.91
N ASN A 430 -0.16 6.02 1.68
CA ASN A 430 1.02 6.58 2.32
C ASN A 430 2.07 7.02 1.30
N GLU A 431 2.40 6.21 0.31
CA GLU A 431 3.39 6.56 -0.71
C GLU A 431 2.90 7.73 -1.57
N LEU A 432 1.60 7.78 -1.89
CA LEU A 432 0.96 8.92 -2.54
C LEU A 432 1.10 10.19 -1.69
N ALA A 433 0.76 10.11 -0.40
CA ALA A 433 0.92 11.23 0.53
C ALA A 433 2.38 11.70 0.61
N MET A 434 3.36 10.78 0.62
CA MET A 434 4.79 11.13 0.61
C MET A 434 5.21 11.89 -0.64
N CYS A 435 4.78 11.44 -1.83
CA CYS A 435 5.07 12.18 -3.05
C CYS A 435 4.29 13.50 -3.11
N LYS A 436 3.05 13.58 -2.63
CA LYS A 436 2.27 14.82 -2.53
C LYS A 436 2.95 15.86 -1.63
N THR A 437 3.41 15.47 -0.44
CA THR A 437 4.19 16.33 0.46
C THR A 437 5.38 16.95 -0.28
N ARG A 438 6.20 16.13 -0.94
CA ARG A 438 7.39 16.60 -1.67
C ARG A 438 7.05 17.46 -2.89
N ASN A 439 5.83 17.40 -3.42
CA ASN A 439 5.38 18.25 -4.52
C ASN A 439 4.61 19.50 -4.06
N GLY A 440 4.54 19.77 -2.76
CA GLY A 440 3.92 20.97 -2.20
C GLY A 440 2.42 20.82 -1.87
N PHE A 441 1.86 19.62 -1.97
CA PHE A 441 0.47 19.31 -1.67
C PHE A 441 0.32 18.75 -0.24
N ALA A 442 0.78 19.51 0.75
CA ALA A 442 0.86 19.05 2.14
C ALA A 442 -0.53 18.84 2.78
N GLU A 443 -1.52 19.68 2.47
CA GLU A 443 -2.90 19.52 2.94
C GLU A 443 -3.52 18.23 2.43
N GLU A 444 -3.39 17.94 1.13
CA GLU A 444 -3.90 16.70 0.55
C GLU A 444 -3.20 15.46 1.13
N ALA A 445 -1.91 15.58 1.42
CA ALA A 445 -1.16 14.52 2.11
C ALA A 445 -1.71 14.27 3.53
N ILE A 446 -2.09 15.31 4.28
CA ILE A 446 -2.71 15.16 5.61
C ILE A 446 -4.04 14.41 5.51
N GLU A 447 -4.90 14.80 4.57
CA GLU A 447 -6.22 14.16 4.42
C GLU A 447 -6.09 12.68 4.03
N LEU A 448 -5.17 12.34 3.12
CA LEU A 448 -4.86 10.94 2.81
C LEU A 448 -4.39 10.14 4.04
N GLN A 449 -3.56 10.74 4.90
CA GLN A 449 -3.08 10.07 6.11
C GLN A 449 -4.18 9.91 7.17
N LYS A 450 -5.07 10.89 7.31
CA LYS A 450 -6.25 10.81 8.19
C LYS A 450 -7.24 9.75 7.72
N GLU A 451 -7.50 9.69 6.42
CA GLU A 451 -8.32 8.64 5.82
C GLU A 451 -7.74 7.28 6.24
N VAL A 452 -6.45 7.04 5.98
CA VAL A 452 -5.76 5.80 6.38
C VAL A 452 -5.93 5.46 7.87
N LEU A 453 -5.87 6.45 8.77
CA LEU A 453 -6.10 6.24 10.22
C LEU A 453 -7.55 5.80 10.53
N GLN A 454 -8.54 6.31 9.78
CA GLN A 454 -9.94 5.90 9.91
C GLN A 454 -10.17 4.49 9.34
N LEU A 455 -9.49 4.15 8.24
CA LEU A 455 -9.62 2.83 7.60
C LEU A 455 -9.03 1.73 8.49
N ASN A 456 -7.89 1.98 9.12
CA ASN A 456 -7.23 1.00 10.00
C ASN A 456 -6.82 1.60 11.36
N PRO A 457 -7.79 1.82 12.26
CA PRO A 457 -7.54 2.44 13.56
C PRO A 457 -6.76 1.54 14.52
N ARG A 458 -6.51 0.26 14.20
CA ARG A 458 -5.70 -0.67 15.00
C ARG A 458 -4.32 -0.97 14.39
N SER A 459 -3.95 -0.29 13.31
CA SER A 459 -2.68 -0.56 12.61
C SER A 459 -1.48 -0.44 13.57
N PRO A 460 -0.55 -1.41 13.56
CA PRO A 460 0.70 -1.30 14.31
C PRO A 460 1.63 -0.20 13.76
N SER A 461 1.37 0.29 12.55
CA SER A 461 2.17 1.30 11.85
C SER A 461 1.66 2.74 12.02
N LYS A 462 0.75 2.99 12.98
CA LYS A 462 0.20 4.33 13.26
C LYS A 462 1.25 5.37 13.64
N ILE A 463 2.37 4.95 14.22
CA ILE A 463 3.50 5.82 14.54
C ILE A 463 3.95 6.67 13.35
N PHE A 464 4.10 6.04 12.16
CA PHE A 464 4.53 6.73 10.94
C PHE A 464 3.47 7.70 10.44
N ARG A 465 2.19 7.35 10.61
CA ARG A 465 1.05 8.16 10.14
C ARG A 465 0.96 9.46 10.94
N TYR A 466 1.00 9.36 12.26
CA TYR A 466 1.00 10.53 13.14
C TYR A 466 2.21 11.44 12.87
N ARG A 467 3.41 10.85 12.70
CA ARG A 467 4.58 11.64 12.33
C ARG A 467 4.45 12.32 10.97
N HIS A 468 3.93 11.64 9.94
CA HIS A 468 3.74 12.24 8.62
C HIS A 468 2.71 13.36 8.64
N ILE A 469 1.63 13.23 9.41
CA ILE A 469 0.68 14.33 9.63
C ILE A 469 1.40 15.50 10.31
N GLY A 470 2.13 15.23 11.40
CA GLY A 470 2.94 16.22 12.10
C GLY A 470 3.93 16.95 11.18
N TRP A 471 4.65 16.21 10.34
CA TRP A 471 5.57 16.78 9.36
C TRP A 471 4.88 17.76 8.41
N ASN A 472 3.77 17.34 7.80
CA ASN A 472 3.02 18.22 6.90
C ASN A 472 2.47 19.44 7.62
N LEU A 473 2.04 19.32 8.89
CA LEU A 473 1.58 20.46 9.69
C LEU A 473 2.73 21.45 9.99
N VAL A 474 3.94 20.97 10.28
CA VAL A 474 5.14 21.84 10.42
C VAL A 474 5.45 22.56 9.10
N LEU A 475 5.37 21.87 7.96
CA LEU A 475 5.56 22.50 6.64
C LEU A 475 4.54 23.60 6.36
N LEU A 476 3.31 23.46 6.89
CA LEU A 476 2.23 24.44 6.77
C LEU A 476 2.22 25.51 7.87
N GLY A 477 3.16 25.46 8.84
CA GLY A 477 3.18 26.38 9.99
C GLY A 477 2.01 26.19 10.97
N LYS A 478 1.33 25.05 10.94
CA LYS A 478 0.24 24.69 11.87
C LYS A 478 0.81 24.01 13.11
N ASP A 479 1.72 24.70 13.79
CA ASP A 479 2.65 24.10 14.76
C ASP A 479 1.95 23.51 16.01
N GLU A 480 0.89 24.15 16.52
CA GLU A 480 0.12 23.63 17.66
C GLU A 480 -0.55 22.28 17.39
N ASP A 481 -1.05 22.07 16.16
CA ASP A 481 -1.60 20.78 15.77
C ASP A 481 -0.47 19.79 15.46
N ALA A 482 0.64 20.26 14.89
CA ALA A 482 1.81 19.43 14.64
C ALA A 482 2.32 18.78 15.93
N ILE A 483 2.43 19.57 17.01
CA ILE A 483 2.87 19.11 18.34
C ILE A 483 2.01 17.92 18.81
N LYS A 484 0.69 18.05 18.76
CA LYS A 484 -0.25 16.98 19.19
C LYS A 484 0.02 15.66 18.47
N TYR A 485 0.15 15.71 17.14
CA TYR A 485 0.38 14.50 16.33
C TYR A 485 1.78 13.92 16.53
N LEU A 486 2.81 14.76 16.69
CA LEU A 486 4.17 14.29 16.92
C LEU A 486 4.34 13.66 18.31
N GLU A 487 3.73 14.24 19.35
CA GLU A 487 3.69 13.64 20.69
C GLU A 487 2.95 12.30 20.69
N GLN A 488 1.83 12.20 19.97
CA GLN A 488 1.13 10.93 19.78
C GLN A 488 2.02 9.89 19.10
N SER A 489 2.79 10.29 18.07
CA SER A 489 3.75 9.39 17.41
C SER A 489 4.78 8.84 18.39
N LEU A 490 5.42 9.70 19.18
CA LEU A 490 6.44 9.31 20.15
C LEU A 490 5.86 8.47 21.31
N ALA A 491 4.64 8.73 21.74
CA ALA A 491 3.97 7.97 22.80
C ALA A 491 3.71 6.50 22.42
N MET A 492 3.72 6.15 21.12
CA MET A 492 3.56 4.77 20.67
C MET A 492 4.80 3.89 20.89
N ASN A 493 5.90 4.45 21.41
CA ASN A 493 7.13 3.78 21.85
C ASN A 493 7.62 2.65 20.92
N ALA A 494 8.07 3.01 19.71
CA ALA A 494 8.74 2.07 18.82
C ALA A 494 10.26 2.15 19.01
N GLU A 495 10.95 1.00 18.99
CA GLU A 495 12.42 0.85 19.04
C GLU A 495 13.14 1.43 17.79
N LEU A 496 12.51 2.34 17.04
CA LEU A 496 12.99 2.90 15.80
C LEU A 496 13.75 4.21 16.07
N GLU A 497 15.05 4.10 16.36
CA GLU A 497 15.93 5.23 16.70
C GLU A 497 15.88 6.37 15.66
N ARG A 498 15.94 6.03 14.37
CA ARG A 498 15.93 7.03 13.27
C ARG A 498 14.59 7.78 13.17
N ASP A 499 13.48 7.07 13.25
CA ASP A 499 12.16 7.69 13.11
C ASP A 499 11.84 8.60 14.31
N THR A 500 12.33 8.19 15.48
CA THR A 500 12.27 8.93 16.74
C THR A 500 13.07 10.23 16.67
N ASN A 501 14.30 10.20 16.14
CA ASN A 501 15.08 11.41 15.86
C ASN A 501 14.26 12.45 15.07
N TRP A 502 13.75 12.05 13.90
CA TRP A 502 13.09 13.00 13.00
C TRP A 502 11.83 13.63 13.64
N ALA A 503 11.07 12.85 14.42
CA ALA A 503 9.93 13.38 15.18
C ALA A 503 10.35 14.45 16.21
N TYR A 504 11.46 14.23 16.92
CA TYR A 504 11.98 15.22 17.87
C TYR A 504 12.45 16.51 17.18
N ARG A 505 13.08 16.45 16.00
CA ARG A 505 13.46 17.66 15.24
C ARG A 505 12.27 18.44 14.71
N LEU A 506 11.20 17.73 14.31
CA LEU A 506 9.93 18.37 13.95
C LEU A 506 9.28 19.05 15.17
N LEU A 507 9.30 18.40 16.34
CA LEU A 507 8.82 19.00 17.59
C LEU A 507 9.64 20.22 17.98
N ALA A 508 10.96 20.16 17.89
CA ALA A 508 11.82 21.28 18.18
C ALA A 508 11.48 22.52 17.34
N ALA A 509 11.32 22.34 16.02
CA ALA A 509 10.88 23.40 15.13
C ALA A 509 9.50 23.97 15.51
N ALA A 510 8.53 23.10 15.80
CA ALA A 510 7.17 23.51 16.17
C ALA A 510 7.12 24.24 17.54
N TYR A 511 7.84 23.73 18.55
CA TYR A 511 7.97 24.37 19.86
C TYR A 511 8.66 25.74 19.75
N ALA A 512 9.72 25.84 18.94
CA ALA A 512 10.42 27.10 18.75
C ALA A 512 9.51 28.19 18.15
N ARG A 513 8.74 27.87 17.11
CA ARG A 513 7.78 28.81 16.49
C ARG A 513 6.62 29.20 17.40
N THR A 514 6.23 28.32 18.33
CA THR A 514 5.18 28.60 19.33
C THR A 514 5.71 29.29 20.60
N GLY A 515 7.01 29.64 20.64
CA GLY A 515 7.65 30.34 21.76
C GLY A 515 8.05 29.43 22.94
N ARG A 516 7.87 28.11 22.80
CA ARG A 516 8.19 27.09 23.82
C ARG A 516 9.67 26.70 23.76
N THR A 517 10.54 27.65 24.09
CA THR A 517 11.99 27.53 23.88
C THR A 517 12.63 26.40 24.70
N ASP A 518 12.16 26.18 25.94
CA ASP A 518 12.67 25.12 26.81
C ASP A 518 12.27 23.73 26.32
N GLU A 519 11.05 23.56 25.80
CA GLU A 519 10.63 22.34 25.10
C GLU A 519 11.41 22.12 23.81
N ALA A 520 11.64 23.18 23.02
CA ALA A 520 12.42 23.09 21.78
C ALA A 520 13.84 22.58 22.03
N THR A 521 14.53 23.16 23.02
CA THR A 521 15.87 22.76 23.43
C THR A 521 15.91 21.30 23.91
N ARG A 522 14.93 20.89 24.72
CA ARG A 522 14.83 19.50 25.18
C ARG A 522 14.56 18.52 24.04
N ALA A 523 13.71 18.88 23.08
CA ALA A 523 13.43 18.06 21.91
C ALA A 523 14.68 17.88 21.05
N LEU A 524 15.44 18.96 20.76
CA LEU A 524 16.73 18.84 20.06
C LEU A 524 17.71 17.94 20.81
N ALA A 525 17.85 18.11 22.13
CA ALA A 525 18.73 17.26 22.92
C ALA A 525 18.33 15.77 22.88
N GLN A 526 17.04 15.44 22.72
CA GLN A 526 16.64 14.06 22.45
C GLN A 526 17.00 13.63 21.03
N ALA A 527 16.77 14.47 20.03
CA ALA A 527 17.14 14.19 18.65
C ALA A 527 18.64 13.88 18.51
N ASP A 528 19.50 14.68 19.17
CA ASP A 528 20.96 14.53 19.14
C ASP A 528 21.48 13.27 19.82
N ARG A 529 20.74 12.73 20.80
CA ARG A 529 21.08 11.42 21.40
C ARG A 529 20.99 10.29 20.38
N PHE A 530 20.06 10.40 19.43
CA PHE A 530 19.89 9.43 18.36
C PHE A 530 20.80 9.73 17.16
N TRP A 531 20.97 11.02 16.83
CA TRP A 531 21.77 11.44 15.68
C TRP A 531 22.32 12.86 15.89
N PRO A 532 23.60 13.00 16.32
CA PRO A 532 24.21 14.29 16.62
C PRO A 532 24.78 15.00 15.37
N TYR A 533 24.69 14.37 14.20
CA TYR A 533 25.32 14.85 12.96
C TYR A 533 24.37 15.63 12.04
N ASP A 534 23.12 15.86 12.46
CA ASP A 534 22.17 16.66 11.68
C ASP A 534 22.57 18.14 11.68
N THR A 535 22.04 18.88 10.72
CA THR A 535 22.22 20.32 10.60
C THR A 535 20.96 20.93 9.98
N VAL A 536 20.77 22.24 10.11
CA VAL A 536 19.68 22.92 9.41
C VAL A 536 19.77 22.69 7.90
N ARG A 537 20.97 22.74 7.32
CA ARG A 537 21.21 22.51 5.89
C ARG A 537 21.04 21.04 5.48
N GLY A 538 21.09 20.12 6.44
CA GLY A 538 20.62 18.72 6.41
C GLY A 538 19.27 18.55 5.71
N HIS A 539 18.37 19.49 5.95
CA HIS A 539 16.98 19.41 5.51
C HIS A 539 16.76 20.12 4.17
N GLY A 540 17.03 19.43 3.06
CA GLY A 540 16.91 19.93 1.69
C GLY A 540 15.65 19.49 0.92
N LEU A 541 15.65 19.72 -0.39
CA LEU A 541 14.49 19.49 -1.27
C LEU A 541 14.27 18.02 -1.67
N ASN A 542 15.23 17.12 -1.42
CA ASN A 542 15.06 15.68 -1.69
C ASN A 542 14.59 15.37 -3.14
N GLY A 543 15.13 16.09 -4.13
CA GLY A 543 14.89 15.93 -5.56
C GLY A 543 13.67 16.68 -6.08
N SER A 544 12.93 17.36 -5.19
CA SER A 544 11.75 18.12 -5.58
C SER A 544 12.11 19.40 -6.32
N THR A 545 11.35 19.68 -7.37
CA THR A 545 11.36 20.94 -8.13
C THR A 545 10.19 21.85 -7.75
N SER A 546 9.37 21.49 -6.75
CA SER A 546 8.19 22.26 -6.37
C SER A 546 8.60 23.56 -5.66
N PRO A 547 8.19 24.73 -6.18
CA PRO A 547 8.50 26.00 -5.53
C PRO A 547 7.79 26.14 -4.18
N VAL A 548 6.58 25.59 -4.05
CA VAL A 548 5.81 25.54 -2.80
C VAL A 548 6.56 24.74 -1.75
N TYR A 549 6.98 23.52 -2.11
CA TYR A 549 7.76 22.69 -1.18
C TYR A 549 9.09 23.34 -0.81
N ALA A 550 9.74 24.04 -1.75
CA ALA A 550 10.97 24.75 -1.47
C ALA A 550 10.78 25.89 -0.46
N GLU A 551 9.66 26.60 -0.51
CA GLU A 551 9.30 27.60 0.50
C GLU A 551 9.01 26.98 1.87
N GLN A 552 8.25 25.88 1.90
CA GLN A 552 7.96 25.14 3.12
C GLN A 552 9.23 24.62 3.81
N ILE A 553 10.19 24.10 3.03
CA ILE A 553 11.49 23.67 3.56
C ILE A 553 12.31 24.85 4.09
N ARG A 554 12.32 26.00 3.39
CA ARG A 554 12.98 27.21 3.93
C ARG A 554 12.36 27.66 5.26
N ALA A 555 11.04 27.63 5.37
CA ALA A 555 10.34 27.94 6.62
C ALA A 555 10.69 26.94 7.72
N TYR A 556 10.79 25.64 7.40
CA TYR A 556 11.21 24.60 8.33
C TYR A 556 12.65 24.80 8.81
N GLN A 557 13.59 25.08 7.90
CA GLN A 557 14.97 25.40 8.24
C GLN A 557 15.07 26.62 9.16
N ALA A 558 14.28 27.69 8.90
CA ALA A 558 14.23 28.85 9.78
C ALA A 558 13.73 28.50 11.20
N ALA A 559 12.81 27.55 11.31
CA ALA A 559 12.30 27.05 12.59
C ALA A 559 13.35 26.27 13.38
N LEU A 560 14.15 25.44 12.70
CA LEU A 560 15.26 24.72 13.31
C LEU A 560 16.34 25.67 13.81
N ARG A 561 16.67 26.72 13.05
CA ARG A 561 17.56 27.79 13.53
C ARG A 561 17.01 28.46 14.79
N LEU A 562 15.71 28.73 14.83
CA LEU A 562 15.05 29.29 16.01
C LEU A 562 15.10 28.34 17.21
N ALA A 563 15.02 27.02 16.97
CA ALA A 563 15.15 26.00 18.00
C ALA A 563 16.59 25.86 18.55
N GLY A 564 17.58 26.41 17.84
CA GLY A 564 19.01 26.30 18.19
C GLY A 564 19.75 25.15 17.52
N GLU A 565 19.17 24.51 16.49
CA GLU A 565 19.89 23.54 15.67
C GLU A 565 21.05 24.24 14.95
N ARG A 566 22.22 23.58 14.91
CA ARG A 566 23.40 24.10 14.23
C ARG A 566 23.16 24.21 12.72
N ASP A 567 23.64 25.30 12.11
CA ASP A 567 23.34 25.56 10.69
C ASP A 567 24.06 24.60 9.73
N HIS A 568 25.32 24.27 10.04
CA HIS A 568 26.21 23.42 9.23
C HIS A 568 27.29 22.78 10.11
N ALA A 569 27.98 21.77 9.57
CA ALA A 569 29.17 21.19 10.20
C ALA A 569 30.43 22.05 9.93
N ASP A 570 31.26 22.21 10.95
CA ASP A 570 32.53 22.93 10.84
C ASP A 570 33.56 22.11 10.05
N GLU A 571 34.01 22.63 8.90
CA GLU A 571 35.03 21.97 8.08
C GLU A 571 36.44 21.95 8.74
N GLY A 572 36.65 22.85 9.70
CA GLY A 572 37.85 22.98 10.50
C GLY A 572 37.92 22.02 11.68
N ALA A 573 36.80 21.45 12.11
CA ALA A 573 36.69 20.66 13.33
C ALA A 573 37.66 19.47 13.33
N ASP A 574 38.49 19.42 14.38
CA ASP A 574 39.37 18.30 14.68
C ASP A 574 38.78 17.43 15.78
N PHE A 575 38.37 16.22 15.40
CA PHE A 575 37.78 15.24 16.31
C PHE A 575 38.80 14.28 16.93
N GLY A 576 40.10 14.45 16.63
CA GLY A 576 41.16 13.57 17.12
C GLY A 576 41.13 12.16 16.51
N VAL A 577 40.46 11.99 15.36
CA VAL A 577 40.33 10.72 14.66
C VAL A 577 41.53 10.55 13.72
N PRO A 578 42.30 9.46 13.82
CA PRO A 578 43.40 9.20 12.90
C PRO A 578 42.89 8.86 11.49
N ALA A 579 43.65 9.24 10.47
CA ALA A 579 43.33 8.82 9.10
C ALA A 579 43.62 7.32 8.91
N ASP A 580 42.64 6.57 8.40
CA ASP A 580 42.78 5.17 8.00
C ASP A 580 42.56 4.98 6.47
N ASN A 581 42.59 3.74 6.01
CA ASN A 581 42.27 3.34 4.64
C ASN A 581 41.01 2.45 4.54
N VAL A 582 40.13 2.53 5.54
CA VAL A 582 38.91 1.74 5.65
C VAL A 582 37.73 2.55 5.11
N LEU A 583 36.85 1.85 4.40
CA LEU A 583 35.54 2.37 4.00
C LEU A 583 34.58 2.24 5.18
N HIS A 584 34.13 3.37 5.73
CA HIS A 584 33.23 3.41 6.88
C HIS A 584 31.78 3.23 6.42
N SER A 585 31.07 2.26 7.00
CA SER A 585 29.67 1.92 6.65
C SER A 585 28.66 2.89 7.25
N GLU A 586 29.04 3.63 8.29
CA GLU A 586 28.21 4.69 8.85
C GLU A 586 28.07 5.85 7.85
N PHE A 587 26.87 6.44 7.72
CA PHE A 587 26.71 7.65 6.90
C PHE A 587 27.50 8.84 7.44
N ALA A 588 27.48 8.99 8.76
CA ALA A 588 28.09 10.11 9.46
C ALA A 588 28.83 9.66 10.71
N GLY A 589 29.84 10.43 11.08
CA GLY A 589 30.76 10.14 12.15
C GLY A 589 31.81 11.23 12.30
N ARG A 590 32.62 11.08 13.33
CA ARG A 590 33.81 11.93 13.52
C ARG A 590 34.87 11.54 12.48
N THR A 591 35.16 12.43 11.53
CA THR A 591 36.08 12.13 10.42
C THR A 591 37.48 12.78 10.62
N PRO A 592 38.56 12.24 10.03
CA PRO A 592 39.93 12.73 10.24
C PRO A 592 40.23 14.03 9.48
N THR A 593 40.89 15.00 10.14
CA THR A 593 41.39 16.23 9.49
C THR A 593 42.60 16.01 8.60
N THR A 594 43.31 14.90 8.80
CA THR A 594 44.52 14.53 8.05
C THR A 594 44.20 13.69 6.82
N ALA A 595 45.13 13.70 5.87
CA ALA A 595 45.07 12.92 4.63
C ALA A 595 45.16 11.41 4.90
N ALA A 596 44.22 10.64 4.34
CA ALA A 596 44.39 9.19 4.20
C ALA A 596 45.47 8.87 3.15
N PRO A 597 46.15 7.71 3.22
CA PRO A 597 47.15 7.34 2.23
C PRO A 597 46.63 7.44 0.79
N GLY A 598 47.28 8.26 -0.04
CA GLY A 598 46.91 8.50 -1.44
C GLY A 598 45.80 9.55 -1.67
N VAL A 599 45.20 10.09 -0.62
CA VAL A 599 44.17 11.15 -0.70
C VAL A 599 44.72 12.46 -0.13
N LYS A 600 44.48 13.58 -0.80
CA LYS A 600 44.76 14.92 -0.25
C LYS A 600 43.49 15.53 0.35
N THR A 601 43.47 15.77 1.65
CA THR A 601 42.33 16.46 2.30
C THR A 601 42.45 17.97 2.06
N ILE A 602 41.38 18.60 1.58
CA ILE A 602 41.32 20.05 1.28
C ILE A 602 40.05 20.68 1.88
N ARG A 603 40.08 22.00 2.11
CA ARG A 603 38.95 22.81 2.59
C ARG A 603 38.52 23.81 1.52
N THR A 604 37.52 24.63 1.84
CA THR A 604 36.91 25.58 0.90
C THR A 604 37.93 26.47 0.19
N PRO A 605 38.89 27.11 0.88
CA PRO A 605 39.86 28.00 0.21
C PRO A 605 40.78 27.27 -0.78
N GLU A 606 41.23 26.06 -0.45
CA GLU A 606 42.07 25.25 -1.33
C GLU A 606 41.27 24.73 -2.52
N LEU A 607 40.00 24.37 -2.34
CA LEU A 607 39.13 23.96 -3.44
C LEU A 607 38.94 25.08 -4.45
N VAL A 608 38.66 26.31 -4.00
CA VAL A 608 38.50 27.48 -4.89
C VAL A 608 39.75 27.70 -5.74
N ARG A 609 40.95 27.61 -5.15
CA ARG A 609 42.22 27.69 -5.89
C ARG A 609 42.37 26.55 -6.87
N LEU A 610 42.11 25.31 -6.44
CA LEU A 610 42.24 24.13 -7.28
C LEU A 610 41.32 24.18 -8.51
N LEU A 611 40.08 24.64 -8.34
CA LEU A 611 39.11 24.84 -9.42
C LEU A 611 39.62 25.86 -10.45
N ALA A 612 40.21 26.97 -9.99
CA ALA A 612 40.77 28.00 -10.87
C ALA A 612 42.02 27.51 -11.63
N ASP A 613 42.94 26.85 -10.91
CA ASP A 613 44.28 26.54 -11.43
C ASP A 613 44.32 25.28 -12.30
N THR A 614 43.55 24.25 -11.93
CA THR A 614 43.70 22.90 -12.50
C THR A 614 42.47 22.36 -13.20
N LYS A 615 41.29 22.98 -13.00
CA LYS A 615 39.99 22.53 -13.53
C LYS A 615 39.80 21.01 -13.32
N PRO A 616 39.82 20.54 -12.06
CA PRO A 616 39.75 19.12 -11.74
C PRO A 616 38.42 18.53 -12.17
N LEU A 617 38.36 17.21 -12.28
CA LEU A 617 37.08 16.50 -12.32
C LEU A 617 36.47 16.54 -10.92
N VAL A 618 35.32 17.18 -10.75
CA VAL A 618 34.62 17.23 -9.46
C VAL A 618 33.55 16.14 -9.44
N LEU A 619 33.58 15.27 -8.44
CA LEU A 619 32.66 14.15 -8.27
C LEU A 619 31.91 14.33 -6.94
N ASP A 620 30.60 14.40 -7.00
CA ASP A 620 29.73 14.52 -5.83
C ASP A 620 29.15 13.15 -5.47
N ALA A 621 29.35 12.71 -4.24
CA ALA A 621 28.84 11.43 -3.74
C ALA A 621 27.31 11.33 -3.77
N MET A 622 26.58 12.45 -3.82
CA MET A 622 25.12 12.56 -3.87
C MET A 622 24.44 11.48 -3.03
N THR A 623 24.88 11.32 -1.78
CA THR A 623 24.38 10.28 -0.88
C THR A 623 22.89 10.46 -0.59
N PHE A 624 22.41 11.69 -0.72
CA PHE A 624 21.00 12.01 -0.72
C PHE A 624 20.69 13.01 -1.85
N SER A 625 19.41 13.29 -2.09
CA SER A 625 18.94 13.78 -3.40
C SER A 625 18.67 15.29 -3.36
N TRP A 626 19.65 16.18 -3.52
CA TRP A 626 19.46 17.58 -3.07
C TRP A 626 19.62 18.70 -4.11
N GLY A 627 19.42 18.40 -5.38
CA GLY A 627 19.27 19.41 -6.43
C GLY A 627 20.57 20.16 -6.75
N LYS A 628 20.90 21.26 -6.08
CA LYS A 628 22.10 22.05 -6.40
C LYS A 628 23.40 21.35 -5.98
N SER A 629 24.53 21.63 -6.62
CA SER A 629 25.87 21.12 -6.23
C SER A 629 26.95 22.14 -6.62
N ILE A 630 28.22 21.84 -6.34
CA ILE A 630 29.37 22.64 -6.73
C ILE A 630 29.44 22.74 -8.27
N PRO A 631 29.82 23.90 -8.86
CA PRO A 631 29.78 24.08 -10.30
C PRO A 631 30.63 23.07 -11.05
N GLY A 632 30.01 22.40 -12.03
CA GLY A 632 30.67 21.39 -12.86
C GLY A 632 30.88 20.05 -12.15
N ALA A 633 30.33 19.86 -10.94
CA ALA A 633 30.32 18.57 -10.28
C ALA A 633 29.50 17.55 -11.07
N ILE A 634 30.06 16.35 -11.18
CA ILE A 634 29.38 15.18 -11.70
C ILE A 634 28.82 14.42 -10.51
N GLY A 635 27.50 14.39 -10.42
CA GLY A 635 26.80 13.61 -9.42
C GLY A 635 26.99 12.11 -9.66
N LEU A 636 27.53 11.42 -8.66
CA LEU A 636 27.67 9.97 -8.62
C LEU A 636 26.90 9.47 -7.40
N LYS A 637 25.61 9.19 -7.58
CA LYS A 637 24.69 8.86 -6.50
C LYS A 637 25.16 7.66 -5.68
N TRP A 638 25.08 7.82 -4.36
CA TRP A 638 25.52 6.84 -3.38
C TRP A 638 26.99 6.45 -3.52
N SER A 639 27.80 7.24 -4.27
CA SER A 639 29.19 6.91 -4.62
C SER A 639 30.22 7.09 -3.48
N GLY A 640 29.73 7.56 -2.33
CA GLY A 640 30.45 7.60 -1.07
C GLY A 640 30.06 6.57 0.00
N LEU A 641 29.14 5.64 -0.23
CA LEU A 641 28.76 4.72 0.85
C LEU A 641 29.90 3.74 1.23
N GLY A 642 29.91 3.26 2.47
CA GLY A 642 30.89 2.30 2.98
C GLY A 642 30.68 0.89 2.45
N GLY A 643 31.53 -0.08 2.76
CA GLY A 643 31.40 -1.46 2.25
C GLY A 643 32.69 -1.95 1.59
N SER A 644 32.59 -2.72 0.50
CA SER A 644 33.75 -3.39 -0.11
C SER A 644 34.30 -2.67 -1.34
N LEU A 645 35.63 -2.75 -1.52
CA LEU A 645 36.35 -2.38 -2.75
C LEU A 645 36.28 -3.48 -3.83
N ALA A 646 35.60 -4.59 -3.55
CA ALA A 646 35.37 -5.67 -4.51
C ALA A 646 33.89 -5.82 -4.91
N SER A 647 33.01 -4.89 -4.51
CA SER A 647 31.58 -4.98 -4.82
C SER A 647 31.25 -4.62 -6.28
N THR A 648 30.05 -5.00 -6.72
CA THR A 648 29.45 -4.59 -8.01
C THR A 648 29.47 -3.08 -8.18
N GLY A 649 29.14 -2.32 -7.12
CA GLY A 649 29.21 -0.86 -7.12
C GLY A 649 30.61 -0.32 -7.43
N GLN A 650 31.67 -0.97 -6.92
CA GLN A 650 33.04 -0.56 -7.23
C GLN A 650 33.41 -0.84 -8.70
N ILE A 651 32.91 -1.94 -9.26
CA ILE A 651 33.12 -2.29 -10.67
C ILE A 651 32.45 -1.25 -11.58
N ARG A 652 31.17 -0.93 -11.33
CA ARG A 652 30.43 0.12 -12.07
C ARG A 652 31.12 1.48 -11.95
N LEU A 653 31.58 1.84 -10.75
CA LEU A 653 32.34 3.07 -10.54
C LEU A 653 33.63 3.09 -11.37
N ARG A 654 34.36 1.97 -11.47
CA ARG A 654 35.58 1.87 -12.29
C ARG A 654 35.30 2.11 -13.77
N GLU A 655 34.24 1.53 -14.30
CA GLU A 655 33.82 1.74 -15.68
C GLU A 655 33.45 3.20 -15.93
N LYS A 656 32.63 3.78 -15.06
CA LYS A 656 32.24 5.19 -15.17
C LYS A 656 33.44 6.12 -15.06
N MET A 657 34.37 5.84 -14.16
CA MET A 657 35.58 6.63 -14.01
C MET A 657 36.50 6.52 -15.23
N ARG A 658 36.59 5.35 -15.88
CA ARG A 658 37.32 5.19 -17.13
C ARG A 658 36.72 6.04 -18.25
N GLU A 659 35.40 6.09 -18.36
CA GLU A 659 34.66 6.95 -19.29
C GLU A 659 34.96 8.43 -19.03
N LEU A 660 34.78 8.89 -17.79
CA LEU A 660 34.96 10.29 -17.40
C LEU A 660 36.40 10.80 -17.53
N THR A 661 37.38 9.92 -17.39
CA THR A 661 38.80 10.28 -17.40
C THR A 661 39.54 9.92 -18.69
N GLY A 662 38.88 9.20 -19.62
CA GLY A 662 39.54 8.58 -20.77
C GLY A 662 40.65 7.59 -20.37
N GLY A 663 40.58 7.05 -19.14
CA GLY A 663 41.62 6.21 -18.55
C GLY A 663 42.85 6.95 -17.99
N ASN A 664 42.87 8.29 -17.96
CA ASN A 664 43.98 9.04 -17.37
C ASN A 664 43.90 9.03 -15.84
N VAL A 665 44.68 8.15 -15.22
CA VAL A 665 44.75 7.99 -13.75
C VAL A 665 45.41 9.17 -13.01
N SER A 666 46.11 10.05 -13.73
CA SER A 666 46.77 11.23 -13.18
C SER A 666 45.91 12.49 -13.24
N ARG A 667 44.71 12.42 -13.82
CA ARG A 667 43.77 13.56 -13.86
C ARG A 667 43.44 13.99 -12.41
N PRO A 668 43.52 15.29 -12.06
CA PRO A 668 43.06 15.78 -10.77
C PRO A 668 41.57 15.50 -10.57
N ILE A 669 41.22 14.85 -9.46
CA ILE A 669 39.84 14.51 -9.11
C ILE A 669 39.54 15.01 -7.70
N VAL A 670 38.44 15.74 -7.53
CA VAL A 670 37.92 16.16 -6.22
C VAL A 670 36.69 15.32 -5.90
N ALA A 671 36.75 14.55 -4.82
CA ALA A 671 35.60 13.88 -4.22
C ALA A 671 34.92 14.83 -3.22
N VAL A 672 33.63 15.03 -3.41
CA VAL A 672 32.76 15.90 -2.61
C VAL A 672 31.72 15.04 -1.92
N GLY A 673 31.54 15.27 -0.62
CA GLY A 673 30.50 14.64 0.19
C GLY A 673 29.57 15.67 0.79
N TRP A 674 28.77 15.23 1.77
CA TRP A 674 27.80 16.10 2.43
C TRP A 674 28.47 17.25 3.20
N ASN A 675 29.28 16.91 4.19
CA ASN A 675 30.03 17.85 5.01
C ASN A 675 31.20 17.13 5.72
N SER A 676 31.85 17.79 6.67
CA SER A 676 33.00 17.26 7.39
C SER A 676 32.69 16.13 8.37
N GLU A 677 31.43 15.86 8.66
CA GLU A 677 30.99 14.80 9.57
C GLU A 677 30.35 13.63 8.82
N HIS A 678 30.39 13.64 7.48
CA HIS A 678 29.91 12.53 6.67
C HIS A 678 31.07 11.79 6.02
N TRP A 679 30.97 10.46 6.00
CA TRP A 679 32.03 9.60 5.45
C TRP A 679 32.01 9.53 3.93
N ASP A 680 30.95 10.03 3.29
CA ASP A 680 30.68 9.80 1.89
C ASP A 680 31.74 10.37 0.93
N GLY A 681 32.10 11.64 1.08
CA GLY A 681 33.16 12.25 0.27
C GLY A 681 34.52 11.56 0.45
N ARG A 682 34.81 11.12 1.69
CA ARG A 682 36.07 10.43 2.02
C ARG A 682 36.11 9.03 1.44
N ASN A 683 35.05 8.27 1.60
CA ASN A 683 34.91 6.92 1.07
C ASN A 683 35.04 6.94 -0.47
N LEU A 684 34.39 7.90 -1.14
CA LEU A 684 34.56 8.10 -2.58
C LEU A 684 36.04 8.35 -2.94
N ALA A 685 36.75 9.19 -2.18
CA ALA A 685 38.17 9.43 -2.40
C ALA A 685 39.01 8.14 -2.25
N LEU A 686 38.77 7.34 -1.21
CA LEU A 686 39.45 6.07 -1.02
C LEU A 686 39.18 5.07 -2.15
N ARG A 687 37.94 5.02 -2.66
CA ARG A 687 37.57 4.20 -3.81
C ARG A 687 38.34 4.60 -5.06
N LEU A 688 38.52 5.90 -5.30
CA LEU A 688 39.30 6.41 -6.43
C LEU A 688 40.77 5.98 -6.32
N VAL A 689 41.37 6.12 -5.14
CA VAL A 689 42.76 5.67 -4.90
C VAL A 689 42.90 4.17 -5.12
N ALA A 690 41.95 3.36 -4.64
CA ALA A 690 41.94 1.91 -4.85
C ALA A 690 41.82 1.50 -6.33
N MET A 691 41.35 2.40 -7.21
CA MET A 691 41.32 2.19 -8.67
C MET A 691 42.61 2.65 -9.37
N GLY A 692 43.58 3.18 -8.63
CA GLY A 692 44.88 3.62 -9.14
C GLY A 692 44.96 5.10 -9.50
N TYR A 693 43.94 5.91 -9.18
CA TYR A 693 44.02 7.36 -9.37
C TYR A 693 45.01 8.00 -8.39
N THR A 694 45.91 8.85 -8.91
CA THR A 694 47.07 9.35 -8.15
C THR A 694 46.92 10.79 -7.65
N ASN A 695 46.01 11.57 -8.24
CA ASN A 695 45.72 12.97 -7.88
C ASN A 695 44.29 13.12 -7.34
N VAL A 696 44.01 12.42 -6.23
CA VAL A 696 42.69 12.43 -5.58
C VAL A 696 42.68 13.41 -4.40
N TYR A 697 41.70 14.30 -4.40
CA TYR A 697 41.43 15.24 -3.32
C TYR A 697 40.09 14.89 -2.67
N TRP A 698 40.04 14.89 -1.35
CA TRP A 698 38.78 14.88 -0.61
C TRP A 698 38.50 16.30 -0.12
N TYR A 699 37.42 16.89 -0.61
CA TYR A 699 36.92 18.16 -0.09
C TYR A 699 36.12 17.90 1.19
N ARG A 700 36.74 18.21 2.33
CA ARG A 700 36.20 17.94 3.67
C ARG A 700 35.01 18.82 4.00
N GLY A 701 35.01 20.08 3.58
CA GLY A 701 33.91 21.01 3.87
C GLY A 701 32.59 20.58 3.24
N GLY A 702 32.67 19.78 2.17
CA GLY A 702 31.50 19.28 1.47
C GLY A 702 30.60 20.42 1.01
N ARG A 703 29.36 20.05 0.73
CA ARG A 703 28.37 21.00 0.24
C ARG A 703 28.07 22.11 1.26
N GLU A 704 27.89 21.77 2.54
CA GLU A 704 27.44 22.77 3.52
C GLU A 704 28.43 23.93 3.65
N ALA A 705 29.73 23.67 3.74
CA ALA A 705 30.74 24.73 3.79
C ALA A 705 30.78 25.56 2.50
N TRP A 706 30.49 24.94 1.35
CA TRP A 706 30.40 25.64 0.06
C TRP A 706 29.22 26.63 0.04
N GLU A 707 28.04 26.19 0.51
CA GLU A 707 26.85 27.03 0.59
C GLU A 707 27.03 28.17 1.61
N VAL A 708 27.70 27.90 2.74
CA VAL A 708 28.03 28.90 3.77
C VAL A 708 28.99 29.96 3.24
N ALA A 709 29.88 29.58 2.33
CA ALA A 709 30.79 30.51 1.65
C ALA A 709 30.12 31.32 0.52
N GLU A 710 28.81 31.14 0.29
CA GLU A 710 28.01 31.83 -0.74
C GLU A 710 28.61 31.71 -2.16
N LEU A 711 29.25 30.56 -2.42
CA LEU A 711 29.90 30.30 -3.70
C LEU A 711 28.88 29.84 -4.76
N PRO A 712 29.18 30.02 -6.06
CA PRO A 712 28.24 29.65 -7.14
C PRO A 712 27.86 28.17 -7.08
N GLU A 713 26.66 27.80 -7.54
CA GLU A 713 26.15 26.43 -7.57
C GLU A 713 25.55 26.09 -8.94
N THR A 714 25.57 24.81 -9.31
CA THR A 714 24.87 24.29 -10.50
C THR A 714 23.65 23.47 -10.13
N ALA A 715 22.57 23.60 -10.91
CA ALA A 715 21.42 22.71 -10.80
C ALA A 715 21.77 21.35 -11.42
N LEU A 716 21.81 20.29 -10.61
CA LEU A 716 21.81 18.92 -11.11
C LEU A 716 20.40 18.36 -10.90
N SER A 717 19.74 17.92 -11.98
CA SER A 717 18.55 17.08 -11.84
C SER A 717 18.98 15.62 -11.81
N ILE A 718 18.22 14.79 -11.08
CA ILE A 718 18.41 13.32 -11.08
C ILE A 718 18.31 12.74 -12.50
N ALA A 719 17.56 13.40 -13.40
CA ALA A 719 17.40 13.00 -14.80
C ALA A 719 18.54 13.47 -15.73
N ALA A 720 19.42 14.36 -15.27
CA ALA A 720 20.63 14.75 -16.00
C ALA A 720 21.80 13.78 -15.75
N TRP A 721 21.65 12.88 -14.77
CA TRP A 721 22.43 11.66 -14.56
C TRP A 721 21.80 10.52 -15.36
#